data_AF-A0A067SPI7-F1
#
_entry.id   AF-A0A067SPI7-F1
#
_cell.length_a   1.000
_cell.length_b   1.000
_cell.length_c   1.000
_cell.angle_alpha   90.00
_cell.angle_beta   90.00
_cell.angle_gamma   90.00
#
_symmetry.space_group_name_H-M   'P 1'
#
loop_
_entity.id
_entity.type
_entity.pdbx_description
1 polymer ?
#
loop_
_entity_poly.entity_id
_entity_poly.type
_entity_poly.pdbx_seq_one_letter_code
_entity_poly.pdbx_strand_id
1 'polypeptide(L)'
;MDDLLNLNSVKRMASDTYYVLSWRSVGSSSTTFMAESHLTRFKEGKQQKDLDKAISGYKRAIEIQSPSHPWLRILTPDELGSGSSSSYFRTLLGDRCLRLANLMHARLKSEGPQGNCGQQQQRDLDDAILLHRQDLQLRPPHEHPEASRSLNNLANLLHERFKLGGQQDDLDDAILFLRQAVEVTPATDPPLRSRSLHNLGNTLHVRFQEGGQQTDLDEAISLFQQALQLKSPSHPSPSRNSNNSLVLICLASALHTRFQQGGQQTDLDESILLRRQNLELLPPSHSRRPSALNDLASALRTRFEQGLHQYDLDEAIVLHRQAFQLQTPTDPKHSLPLSLAIFLQTRFKPGDTPHADLEERISTLRQDLQVQPPSHPDRIYTLSNLANSLHARFLAGRPSQQTDLDETILFQQQALQLDPPSPLIHSTLLDNLSLSMHVRFKKTAQQTDLDEALSLHARAFQLDPSHHFAHSNLLNNLAMSLHTLSLKTAAQTDLKEAISLLRLALLVDPLSDRWRSSSITNLAIVLKRRFELRGRQKDLDESISLNRQGLELCHPSDPYRSNAMSNLAVVLRMRFERSRSEADLFESISLQRMALDLRPGLHPSRSASLYSLGELLIHVHSLSTTDNPVYLDEAMSAFFAATQSLSQSPAQRLKIAKAWIRSAKKYQHARELEAYTAALEALPHLAALSMGLQARHEALGRGGIDGLARDASTCAIRAGDLHKAIEFLEAGRTILWSQVLSLRSSFDQLDDIAPGLAQKLRGVARTLEAGSHRDASTSVPTEISVLDNQKKLAVDKETARLNELNEEWSKTIEEVRNLVGFEDFLRPRRLSTLQVRGIPTANTETSTTSETLPSKLVGSV
;
A
#
# COMPACT_ATOMS: atom_id res chain seq x y z
N MET A 1 -36.68 2.98 88.45
CA MET A 1 -37.32 3.84 89.46
C MET A 1 -37.60 5.21 88.86
N ASP A 2 -38.69 5.46 88.17
CA ASP A 2 -39.65 4.66 87.41
C ASP A 2 -40.45 5.69 86.59
N ASP A 3 -41.09 5.25 85.52
CA ASP A 3 -42.00 6.02 84.64
C ASP A 3 -41.37 6.73 83.42
N LEU A 4 -40.82 5.88 82.57
CA LEU A 4 -41.28 5.75 81.18
C LEU A 4 -42.82 5.88 81.06
N LEU A 5 -43.26 6.41 79.91
CA LEU A 5 -44.61 6.35 79.32
C LEU A 5 -45.47 7.61 79.47
N ASN A 6 -45.15 8.61 78.65
CA ASN A 6 -46.22 9.16 77.83
C ASN A 6 -45.76 9.50 76.41
N LEU A 7 -45.41 8.46 75.64
CA LEU A 7 -45.19 8.54 74.19
C LEU A 7 -46.46 8.90 73.38
N ASN A 8 -47.61 9.07 74.04
CA ASN A 8 -48.88 9.42 73.40
C ASN A 8 -49.18 10.93 73.38
N SER A 9 -48.53 11.75 74.21
CA SER A 9 -48.72 13.22 74.20
C SER A 9 -47.87 13.91 73.13
N VAL A 10 -46.65 13.43 72.86
CA VAL A 10 -45.79 13.94 71.78
C VAL A 10 -46.29 13.52 70.39
N LYS A 11 -47.02 12.39 70.30
CA LYS A 11 -47.68 11.97 69.05
C LYS A 11 -48.91 12.82 68.67
N ARG A 12 -49.47 13.62 69.59
CA ARG A 12 -50.65 14.47 69.31
C ARG A 12 -50.34 15.93 68.95
N MET A 13 -49.08 16.38 69.02
CA MET A 13 -48.64 17.68 68.47
C MET A 13 -47.89 17.56 67.14
N ALA A 14 -47.92 16.40 66.50
CA ALA A 14 -47.38 16.17 65.16
C ALA A 14 -48.40 16.48 64.05
N SER A 15 -49.25 17.49 64.24
CA SER A 15 -50.12 18.02 63.18
C SER A 15 -49.57 19.28 62.51
N ASP A 16 -48.38 19.76 62.91
CA ASP A 16 -47.75 20.91 62.27
C ASP A 16 -46.73 20.43 61.24
N THR A 17 -47.21 20.22 60.02
CA THR A 17 -46.41 19.99 58.80
C THR A 17 -45.26 21.02 58.68
N TYR A 18 -45.44 22.21 59.27
CA TYR A 18 -44.49 23.31 59.30
C TYR A 18 -43.21 23.03 60.14
N TYR A 19 -43.34 22.43 61.33
CA TYR A 19 -42.20 22.16 62.21
C TYR A 19 -41.28 21.07 61.63
N VAL A 20 -41.87 20.02 61.05
CA VAL A 20 -41.12 18.93 60.41
C VAL A 20 -40.38 19.41 59.16
N LEU A 21 -40.99 20.28 58.35
CA LEU A 21 -40.34 20.90 57.19
C LEU A 21 -39.19 21.83 57.61
N SER A 22 -39.33 22.59 58.70
CA SER A 22 -38.29 23.50 59.20
C SER A 22 -37.04 22.75 59.71
N TRP A 23 -37.20 21.69 60.52
CA TRP A 23 -36.09 20.88 61.03
C TRP A 23 -35.34 20.13 59.92
N ARG A 24 -36.07 19.62 58.92
CA ARG A 24 -35.49 18.99 57.72
C ARG A 24 -34.71 20.00 56.88
N SER A 25 -35.24 21.22 56.72
CA SER A 25 -34.56 22.31 56.02
C SER A 25 -33.25 22.68 56.72
N VAL A 26 -33.23 22.78 58.06
CA VAL A 26 -32.02 23.10 58.84
C VAL A 26 -30.97 21.98 58.76
N GLY A 27 -31.35 20.72 58.97
CA GLY A 27 -30.44 19.58 58.89
C GLY A 27 -29.83 19.38 57.50
N SER A 28 -30.64 19.56 56.45
CA SER A 28 -30.21 19.48 55.06
C SER A 28 -29.35 20.68 54.62
N SER A 29 -29.60 21.87 55.17
CA SER A 29 -28.78 23.06 54.89
C SER A 29 -27.41 22.99 55.54
N SER A 30 -27.31 22.42 56.75
CA SER A 30 -26.02 22.15 57.41
C SER A 30 -25.14 21.18 56.61
N THR A 31 -25.71 20.09 56.08
CA THR A 31 -24.96 19.15 55.22
C THR A 31 -24.59 19.76 53.87
N THR A 32 -25.44 20.62 53.31
CA THR A 32 -25.12 21.39 52.09
C THR A 32 -23.94 22.33 52.31
N PHE A 33 -23.90 23.05 53.42
CA PHE A 33 -22.79 23.95 53.76
C PHE A 33 -21.45 23.20 53.90
N MET A 34 -21.47 22.03 54.54
CA MET A 34 -20.28 21.16 54.59
C MET A 34 -19.85 20.67 53.20
N ALA A 35 -20.80 20.31 52.32
CA ALA A 35 -20.51 19.92 50.94
C ALA A 35 -19.88 21.07 50.13
N GLU A 36 -20.36 22.30 50.30
CA GLU A 36 -19.81 23.51 49.66
C GLU A 36 -18.39 23.83 50.15
N SER A 37 -18.10 23.62 51.45
CA SER A 37 -16.74 23.74 51.98
C SER A 37 -15.76 22.74 51.35
N HIS A 38 -16.20 21.50 51.14
CA HIS A 38 -15.39 20.49 50.42
C HIS A 38 -15.21 20.84 48.95
N LEU A 39 -16.26 21.32 48.28
CA LEU A 39 -16.18 21.77 46.90
C LEU A 39 -15.23 22.96 46.73
N THR A 40 -15.21 23.90 47.68
CA THR A 40 -14.29 25.05 47.66
C THR A 40 -12.83 24.58 47.78
N ARG A 41 -12.55 23.67 48.71
CA ARG A 41 -11.22 23.03 48.83
C ARG A 41 -10.82 22.25 47.58
N PHE A 42 -11.76 21.55 46.94
CA PHE A 42 -11.50 20.88 45.67
C PHE A 42 -11.10 21.87 44.57
N LYS A 43 -11.78 23.02 44.48
CA LYS A 43 -11.44 24.08 43.52
C LYS A 43 -10.06 24.69 43.78
N GLU A 44 -9.62 24.75 45.04
CA GLU A 44 -8.33 25.31 45.45
C GLU A 44 -7.16 24.31 45.37
N GLY A 45 -7.42 23.00 45.55
CA GLY A 45 -6.37 21.98 45.71
C GLY A 45 -6.45 20.73 44.82
N LYS A 46 -7.46 20.61 43.93
CA LYS A 46 -7.69 19.46 43.00
C LYS A 46 -7.60 18.05 43.62
N GLN A 47 -7.87 17.89 44.91
CA GLN A 47 -7.84 16.57 45.55
C GLN A 47 -9.15 15.82 45.31
N GLN A 48 -9.12 14.67 44.62
CA GLN A 48 -10.30 13.84 44.32
C GLN A 48 -11.12 13.48 45.58
N LYS A 49 -10.44 13.29 46.72
CA LYS A 49 -11.06 13.01 48.02
C LYS A 49 -12.02 14.11 48.48
N ASP A 50 -11.77 15.37 48.13
CA ASP A 50 -12.67 16.48 48.47
C ASP A 50 -13.89 16.55 47.52
N LEU A 51 -13.73 16.13 46.25
CA LEU A 51 -14.85 15.96 45.33
C LEU A 51 -15.80 14.85 45.82
N ASP A 52 -15.26 13.70 46.24
CA ASP A 52 -16.05 12.58 46.78
C ASP A 52 -16.82 12.95 48.05
N LYS A 53 -16.20 13.75 48.94
CA LYS A 53 -16.86 14.26 50.14
C LYS A 53 -17.96 15.27 49.82
N ALA A 54 -17.75 16.12 48.80
CA ALA A 54 -18.80 17.02 48.33
C ALA A 54 -19.99 16.24 47.75
N ILE A 55 -19.74 15.23 46.90
CA ILE A 55 -20.77 14.35 46.34
C ILE A 55 -21.54 13.65 47.47
N SER A 56 -20.85 13.07 48.45
CA SER A 56 -21.48 12.41 49.61
C SER A 56 -22.34 13.39 50.44
N GLY A 57 -21.84 14.61 50.67
CA GLY A 57 -22.56 15.65 51.39
C GLY A 57 -23.86 16.09 50.69
N TYR A 58 -23.82 16.27 49.37
CA TYR A 58 -25.01 16.59 48.57
C TYR A 58 -26.00 15.42 48.50
N LYS A 59 -25.53 14.17 48.32
CA LYS A 59 -26.39 12.97 48.41
C LYS A 59 -27.13 12.92 49.75
N ARG A 60 -26.40 13.16 50.85
CA ARG A 60 -26.99 13.18 52.20
C ARG A 60 -27.97 14.33 52.41
N ALA A 61 -27.70 15.51 51.85
CA ALA A 61 -28.61 16.64 51.92
C ALA A 61 -29.95 16.36 51.23
N ILE A 62 -29.91 15.69 50.06
CA ILE A 62 -31.10 15.28 49.31
C ILE A 62 -31.89 14.22 50.10
N GLU A 63 -31.23 13.22 50.68
CA GLU A 63 -31.89 12.19 51.51
C GLU A 63 -32.59 12.76 52.76
N ILE A 64 -31.96 13.71 53.46
CA ILE A 64 -32.55 14.37 54.63
C ILE A 64 -33.80 15.16 54.25
N GLN A 65 -33.78 15.74 53.05
CA GLN A 65 -34.89 16.54 52.54
C GLN A 65 -36.05 15.64 52.06
N SER A 66 -35.76 14.48 51.44
CA SER A 66 -36.76 13.55 50.90
C SER A 66 -36.66 12.13 51.49
N PRO A 67 -36.89 11.92 52.80
CA PRO A 67 -36.62 10.63 53.46
C PRO A 67 -37.58 9.50 53.07
N SER A 68 -38.75 9.80 52.50
CA SER A 68 -39.74 8.82 52.03
C SER A 68 -39.49 8.32 50.60
N HIS A 69 -38.47 8.84 49.91
CA HIS A 69 -38.17 8.47 48.53
C HIS A 69 -36.66 8.30 48.34
N PRO A 70 -36.18 7.25 47.65
CA PRO A 70 -34.79 7.17 47.24
C PRO A 70 -34.43 8.40 46.41
N TRP A 71 -33.23 8.98 46.59
CA TRP A 71 -32.74 10.05 45.70
C TRP A 71 -32.65 9.60 44.23
N LEU A 72 -32.76 8.27 43.99
CA LEU A 72 -32.85 7.60 42.71
C LEU A 72 -34.27 7.53 42.09
N ARG A 73 -35.27 8.22 42.67
CA ARG A 73 -36.64 8.25 42.11
C ARG A 73 -37.07 9.67 41.72
N ILE A 74 -37.53 9.79 40.48
CA ILE A 74 -38.23 10.96 39.92
C ILE A 74 -39.48 11.27 40.76
N LEU A 75 -39.51 12.45 41.40
CA LEU A 75 -40.61 12.92 42.26
C LEU A 75 -41.55 13.83 41.47
N THR A 76 -42.85 13.56 41.52
CA THR A 76 -43.81 14.44 40.82
C THR A 76 -44.09 15.73 41.62
N PRO A 77 -44.40 16.85 40.95
CA PRO A 77 -44.80 18.09 41.63
C PRO A 77 -45.99 17.89 42.59
N ASP A 78 -46.90 16.96 42.25
CA ASP A 78 -48.07 16.62 43.06
C ASP A 78 -47.70 15.90 44.37
N GLU A 79 -46.62 15.10 44.39
CA GLU A 79 -46.09 14.44 45.59
C GLU A 79 -45.52 15.44 46.61
N LEU A 80 -45.21 16.68 46.19
CA LEU A 80 -44.60 17.72 47.03
C LEU A 80 -45.59 18.80 47.52
N GLY A 81 -46.85 18.77 47.05
CA GLY A 81 -47.93 19.69 47.45
C GLY A 81 -47.85 21.09 46.83
N SER A 82 -48.96 21.84 46.81
CA SER A 82 -49.13 23.09 46.02
C SER A 82 -48.94 24.42 46.79
N GLY A 83 -48.50 24.40 48.05
CA GLY A 83 -48.33 25.61 48.87
C GLY A 83 -47.04 26.43 48.60
N SER A 84 -46.99 27.68 49.08
CA SER A 84 -45.82 28.58 48.93
C SER A 84 -44.54 28.05 49.59
N SER A 85 -44.66 27.36 50.73
CA SER A 85 -43.56 26.62 51.37
C SER A 85 -43.06 25.43 50.54
N SER A 86 -43.93 24.81 49.73
CA SER A 86 -43.56 23.74 48.80
C SER A 86 -42.80 24.28 47.58
N SER A 87 -43.12 25.48 47.09
CA SER A 87 -42.36 26.11 45.98
C SER A 87 -40.89 26.39 46.36
N TYR A 88 -40.64 26.94 47.55
CA TYR A 88 -39.28 27.14 48.07
C TYR A 88 -38.54 25.81 48.26
N PHE A 89 -39.24 24.80 48.78
CA PHE A 89 -38.69 23.47 48.99
C PHE A 89 -38.31 22.76 47.68
N ARG A 90 -39.18 22.84 46.66
CA ARG A 90 -38.93 22.34 45.29
C ARG A 90 -37.72 23.01 44.66
N THR A 91 -37.60 24.34 44.80
CA THR A 91 -36.48 25.11 44.25
C THR A 91 -35.15 24.72 44.91
N LEU A 92 -35.13 24.59 46.24
CA LEU A 92 -33.93 24.21 46.99
C LEU A 92 -33.49 22.77 46.69
N LEU A 93 -34.45 21.85 46.55
CA LEU A 93 -34.17 20.46 46.16
C LEU A 93 -33.63 20.39 44.72
N GLY A 94 -34.21 21.16 43.79
CA GLY A 94 -33.74 21.27 42.41
C GLY A 94 -32.30 21.79 42.32
N ASP A 95 -31.96 22.89 43.01
CA ASP A 95 -30.58 23.42 43.03
C ASP A 95 -29.57 22.39 43.55
N ARG A 96 -29.94 21.59 44.55
CA ARG A 96 -29.09 20.50 45.07
C ARG A 96 -28.92 19.37 44.06
N CYS A 97 -29.99 18.96 43.39
CA CYS A 97 -29.93 17.97 42.31
C CYS A 97 -29.03 18.45 41.17
N LEU A 98 -29.17 19.70 40.74
CA LEU A 98 -28.32 20.32 39.71
C LEU A 98 -26.84 20.33 40.12
N ARG A 99 -26.53 20.76 41.34
CA ARG A 99 -25.16 20.78 41.86
C ARG A 99 -24.57 19.38 41.94
N LEU A 100 -25.31 18.42 42.47
CA LEU A 100 -24.85 17.03 42.55
C LEU A 100 -24.59 16.45 41.15
N ALA A 101 -25.51 16.65 40.20
CA ALA A 101 -25.35 16.18 38.83
C ALA A 101 -24.09 16.76 38.16
N ASN A 102 -23.85 18.06 38.32
CA ASN A 102 -22.64 18.71 37.80
C ASN A 102 -21.36 18.17 38.45
N LEU A 103 -21.37 17.83 39.74
CA LEU A 103 -20.23 17.22 40.44
C LEU A 103 -19.97 15.79 39.96
N MET A 104 -21.01 15.00 39.74
CA MET A 104 -20.88 13.65 39.18
C MET A 104 -20.35 13.70 37.75
N HIS A 105 -20.81 14.63 36.92
CA HIS A 105 -20.24 14.90 35.60
C HIS A 105 -18.76 15.31 35.69
N ALA A 106 -18.39 16.18 36.64
CA ALA A 106 -16.99 16.58 36.83
C ALA A 106 -16.10 15.40 37.26
N ARG A 107 -16.63 14.49 38.09
CA ARG A 107 -15.95 13.26 38.50
C ARG A 107 -15.70 12.34 37.30
N LEU A 108 -16.72 12.12 36.46
CA LEU A 108 -16.61 11.36 35.20
C LEU A 108 -15.53 11.92 34.25
N LYS A 109 -15.28 13.24 34.27
CA LYS A 109 -14.21 13.88 33.47
C LYS A 109 -12.82 13.77 34.10
N SER A 110 -12.72 13.58 35.41
CA SER A 110 -11.46 13.53 36.16
C SER A 110 -10.85 12.13 36.22
N GLU A 111 -11.69 11.09 36.22
CA GLU A 111 -11.28 9.69 36.20
C GLU A 111 -11.05 9.28 34.75
N GLY A 112 -9.79 9.29 34.30
CA GLY A 112 -9.42 8.81 32.96
C GLY A 112 -9.71 7.32 32.75
N PRO A 113 -9.57 6.79 31.52
CA PRO A 113 -9.94 5.42 31.15
C PRO A 113 -8.94 4.35 31.64
N GLN A 114 -8.55 4.37 32.92
CA GLN A 114 -7.70 3.33 33.51
C GLN A 114 -8.39 2.60 34.67
N GLY A 115 -8.68 1.32 34.44
CA GLY A 115 -8.84 0.27 35.46
C GLY A 115 -10.22 0.12 36.09
N ASN A 116 -10.88 -1.01 35.83
CA ASN A 116 -12.08 -1.55 36.53
C ASN A 116 -13.31 -0.64 36.72
N CYS A 117 -13.37 0.53 36.09
CA CYS A 117 -14.40 1.55 36.35
C CYS A 117 -15.66 1.48 35.47
N GLY A 118 -15.79 0.57 34.49
CA GLY A 118 -16.91 0.60 33.53
C GLY A 118 -18.31 0.60 34.17
N GLN A 119 -18.53 -0.26 35.17
CA GLN A 119 -19.82 -0.32 35.88
C GLN A 119 -20.05 0.89 36.79
N GLN A 120 -19.00 1.43 37.41
CA GLN A 120 -19.10 2.59 38.28
C GLN A 120 -19.34 3.87 37.47
N GLN A 121 -18.64 4.01 36.34
CA GLN A 121 -18.79 5.10 35.37
C GLN A 121 -20.19 5.10 34.74
N GLN A 122 -20.72 3.93 34.39
CA GLN A 122 -22.08 3.81 33.88
C GLN A 122 -23.13 4.16 34.94
N ARG A 123 -22.94 3.72 36.20
CA ARG A 123 -23.81 4.12 37.32
C ARG A 123 -23.78 5.62 37.58
N ASP A 124 -22.58 6.21 37.64
CA ASP A 124 -22.44 7.64 37.88
C ASP A 124 -23.03 8.48 36.72
N LEU A 125 -23.01 7.94 35.49
CA LEU A 125 -23.67 8.53 34.33
C LEU A 125 -25.20 8.47 34.43
N ASP A 126 -25.75 7.30 34.74
CA ASP A 126 -27.21 7.11 34.91
C ASP A 126 -27.76 7.96 36.08
N ASP A 127 -27.03 8.01 37.19
CA ASP A 127 -27.35 8.84 38.36
C ASP A 127 -27.36 10.34 38.00
N ALA A 128 -26.38 10.81 37.22
CA ALA A 128 -26.31 12.20 36.78
C ALA A 128 -27.45 12.58 35.82
N ILE A 129 -27.82 11.68 34.89
CA ILE A 129 -28.96 11.86 33.98
C ILE A 129 -30.25 11.98 34.80
N LEU A 130 -30.44 11.10 35.78
CA LEU A 130 -31.61 11.11 36.64
C LEU A 130 -31.72 12.41 37.44
N LEU A 131 -30.62 12.88 38.05
CA LEU A 131 -30.60 14.11 38.83
C LEU A 131 -30.92 15.35 37.98
N HIS A 132 -30.45 15.41 36.74
CA HIS A 132 -30.83 16.47 35.81
C HIS A 132 -32.31 16.39 35.38
N ARG A 133 -32.87 15.18 35.19
CA ARG A 133 -34.31 15.01 34.93
C ARG A 133 -35.15 15.46 36.14
N GLN A 134 -34.72 15.09 37.34
CA GLN A 134 -35.33 15.51 38.60
C GLN A 134 -35.32 17.04 38.73
N ASP A 135 -34.18 17.66 38.43
CA ASP A 135 -34.01 19.10 38.47
C ASP A 135 -35.03 19.82 37.58
N LEU A 136 -35.13 19.41 36.32
CA LEU A 136 -36.04 20.01 35.32
C LEU A 136 -37.52 19.78 35.64
N GLN A 137 -37.85 18.69 36.36
CA GLN A 137 -39.21 18.45 36.82
C GLN A 137 -39.58 19.29 38.04
N LEU A 138 -38.63 19.48 38.97
CA LEU A 138 -38.83 20.31 40.16
C LEU A 138 -38.84 21.80 39.82
N ARG A 139 -38.09 22.19 38.76
CA ARG A 139 -37.90 23.56 38.31
C ARG A 139 -38.11 23.61 36.78
N PRO A 140 -39.36 23.85 36.32
CA PRO A 140 -39.68 23.93 34.90
C PRO A 140 -38.78 24.92 34.15
N PRO A 141 -38.44 24.67 32.87
CA PRO A 141 -37.44 25.46 32.15
C PRO A 141 -37.74 26.97 32.03
N HIS A 142 -39.00 27.36 32.11
CA HIS A 142 -39.42 28.77 32.04
C HIS A 142 -39.28 29.54 33.37
N GLU A 143 -38.96 28.84 34.47
CA GLU A 143 -38.97 29.41 35.83
C GLU A 143 -37.56 29.72 36.38
N HIS A 144 -36.47 29.37 35.67
CA HIS A 144 -35.11 29.61 36.19
C HIS A 144 -34.03 29.91 35.13
N PRO A 145 -33.08 30.83 35.41
CA PRO A 145 -32.06 31.30 34.46
C PRO A 145 -31.04 30.27 33.95
N GLU A 146 -30.87 29.12 34.60
CA GLU A 146 -29.87 28.11 34.19
C GLU A 146 -30.50 26.85 33.59
N ALA A 147 -31.82 26.84 33.36
CA ALA A 147 -32.53 25.74 32.70
C ALA A 147 -31.88 25.36 31.36
N SER A 148 -31.48 26.34 30.55
CA SER A 148 -30.73 26.10 29.30
C SER A 148 -29.41 25.34 29.52
N ARG A 149 -28.69 25.62 30.62
CA ARG A 149 -27.45 24.90 30.95
C ARG A 149 -27.75 23.48 31.44
N SER A 150 -28.77 23.30 32.28
CA SER A 150 -29.23 21.98 32.72
C SER A 150 -29.63 21.10 31.53
N LEU A 151 -30.43 21.63 30.59
CA LEU A 151 -30.87 20.92 29.38
C LEU A 151 -29.69 20.54 28.48
N ASN A 152 -28.73 21.45 28.25
CA ASN A 152 -27.51 21.14 27.51
C ASN A 152 -26.67 20.05 28.18
N ASN A 153 -26.51 20.11 29.50
CA ASN A 153 -25.72 19.14 30.25
C ASN A 153 -26.38 17.76 30.25
N LEU A 154 -27.71 17.70 30.43
CA LEU A 154 -28.48 16.48 30.33
C LEU A 154 -28.35 15.84 28.95
N ALA A 155 -28.51 16.62 27.89
CA ALA A 155 -28.37 16.11 26.53
C ALA A 155 -26.94 15.61 26.22
N ASN A 156 -25.91 16.28 26.74
CA ASN A 156 -24.53 15.79 26.62
C ASN A 156 -24.32 14.46 27.36
N LEU A 157 -24.91 14.29 28.55
CA LEU A 157 -24.83 13.02 29.29
C LEU A 157 -25.55 11.88 28.56
N LEU A 158 -26.73 12.15 27.99
CA LEU A 158 -27.45 11.19 27.14
C LEU A 158 -26.64 10.83 25.89
N HIS A 159 -26.00 11.80 25.25
CA HIS A 159 -25.11 11.57 24.12
C HIS A 159 -23.87 10.72 24.50
N GLU A 160 -23.30 10.92 25.69
CA GLU A 160 -22.20 10.07 26.19
C GLU A 160 -22.70 8.66 26.57
N ARG A 161 -23.92 8.52 27.09
CA ARG A 161 -24.54 7.21 27.36
C ARG A 161 -24.81 6.45 26.07
N PHE A 162 -25.27 7.14 25.03
CA PHE A 162 -25.39 6.58 23.69
C PHE A 162 -24.05 6.02 23.19
N LYS A 163 -22.94 6.78 23.32
CA LYS A 163 -21.61 6.29 22.90
C LYS A 163 -21.16 5.02 23.62
N LEU A 164 -21.60 4.82 24.87
CA LEU A 164 -21.23 3.66 25.68
C LEU A 164 -22.16 2.46 25.46
N GLY A 165 -23.45 2.69 25.23
CA GLY A 165 -24.50 1.66 25.24
C GLY A 165 -25.29 1.48 23.94
N GLY A 166 -25.15 2.38 22.96
CA GLY A 166 -25.81 2.32 21.66
C GLY A 166 -27.34 2.43 21.68
N GLN A 167 -27.94 2.96 22.76
CA GLN A 167 -29.40 3.05 22.90
C GLN A 167 -29.95 4.26 22.13
N GLN A 168 -30.66 4.02 21.03
CA GLN A 168 -31.17 5.10 20.17
C GLN A 168 -32.09 6.10 20.88
N ASP A 169 -32.87 5.64 21.86
CA ASP A 169 -33.74 6.48 22.71
C ASP A 169 -32.95 7.62 23.39
N ASP A 170 -31.67 7.40 23.71
CA ASP A 170 -30.82 8.44 24.30
C ASP A 170 -30.50 9.58 23.34
N LEU A 171 -30.31 9.28 22.05
CA LEU A 171 -30.11 10.32 21.03
C LEU A 171 -31.39 11.12 20.80
N ASP A 172 -32.54 10.44 20.75
CA ASP A 172 -33.82 11.11 20.56
C ASP A 172 -34.19 11.99 21.76
N ASP A 173 -34.00 11.50 22.99
CA ASP A 173 -34.14 12.30 24.21
C ASP A 173 -33.16 13.48 24.22
N ALA A 174 -31.90 13.28 23.83
CA ALA A 174 -30.92 14.35 23.75
C ALA A 174 -31.34 15.45 22.75
N ILE A 175 -31.88 15.08 21.58
CA ILE A 175 -32.39 16.01 20.58
C ILE A 175 -33.58 16.80 21.15
N LEU A 176 -34.52 16.13 21.82
CA LEU A 176 -35.67 16.79 22.46
C LEU A 176 -35.22 17.84 23.49
N PHE A 177 -34.30 17.49 24.39
CA PHE A 177 -33.80 18.43 25.40
C PHE A 177 -32.98 19.57 24.78
N LEU A 178 -32.23 19.32 23.71
CA LEU A 178 -31.47 20.36 23.01
C LEU A 178 -32.37 21.34 22.27
N ARG A 179 -33.50 20.88 21.70
CA ARG A 179 -34.53 21.77 21.13
C ARG A 179 -35.13 22.68 22.19
N GLN A 180 -35.51 22.12 23.34
CA GLN A 180 -35.97 22.92 24.49
C GLN A 180 -34.89 23.90 24.97
N ALA A 181 -33.62 23.49 24.98
CA ALA A 181 -32.52 24.38 25.36
C ALA A 181 -32.41 25.58 24.40
N VAL A 182 -32.55 25.37 23.09
CA VAL A 182 -32.51 26.45 22.07
C VAL A 182 -33.70 27.39 22.21
N GLU A 183 -34.89 26.88 22.53
CA GLU A 183 -36.11 27.67 22.75
C GLU A 183 -36.00 28.57 23.99
N VAL A 184 -35.51 28.02 25.10
CA VAL A 184 -35.41 28.72 26.38
C VAL A 184 -34.21 29.69 26.43
N THR A 185 -33.21 29.53 25.56
CA THR A 185 -32.04 30.42 25.53
C THR A 185 -32.35 31.74 24.79
N PRO A 186 -32.38 32.90 25.47
CA PRO A 186 -32.65 34.17 24.83
C PRO A 186 -31.61 34.53 23.76
N ALA A 187 -32.01 35.24 22.72
CA ALA A 187 -31.10 35.75 21.68
C ALA A 187 -30.03 36.72 22.23
N THR A 188 -30.24 37.24 23.44
CA THR A 188 -29.33 38.16 24.15
C THR A 188 -28.15 37.46 24.85
N ASP A 189 -28.06 36.13 24.84
CA ASP A 189 -26.87 35.36 25.27
C ASP A 189 -26.28 34.54 24.09
N PRO A 190 -25.56 35.21 23.14
CA PRO A 190 -25.03 34.55 21.94
C PRO A 190 -24.09 33.35 22.21
N PRO A 191 -23.20 33.37 23.22
CA PRO A 191 -22.33 32.22 23.52
C PRO A 191 -23.11 30.97 23.95
N LEU A 192 -24.09 31.09 24.83
CA LEU A 192 -24.87 29.94 25.28
C LEU A 192 -25.77 29.41 24.16
N ARG A 193 -26.39 30.32 23.39
CA ARG A 193 -27.21 29.96 22.22
C ARG A 193 -26.39 29.23 21.15
N SER A 194 -25.19 29.73 20.84
CA SER A 194 -24.26 29.08 19.90
C SER A 194 -23.88 27.67 20.35
N ARG A 195 -23.65 27.45 21.66
CA ARG A 195 -23.37 26.13 22.22
C ARG A 195 -24.57 25.17 22.11
N SER A 196 -25.78 25.64 22.41
CA SER A 196 -27.00 24.83 22.27
C SER A 196 -27.22 24.40 20.81
N LEU A 197 -27.06 25.33 19.86
CA LEU A 197 -27.16 25.04 18.43
C LEU A 197 -26.09 24.06 17.95
N HIS A 198 -24.84 24.23 18.40
CA HIS A 198 -23.76 23.30 18.14
C HIS A 198 -24.08 21.89 18.66
N ASN A 199 -24.52 21.77 19.92
CA ASN A 199 -24.81 20.47 20.51
C ASN A 199 -25.99 19.79 19.80
N LEU A 200 -27.03 20.54 19.44
CA LEU A 200 -28.17 20.01 18.66
C LEU A 200 -27.71 19.51 17.29
N GLY A 201 -26.95 20.32 16.55
CA GLY A 201 -26.40 19.93 15.26
C GLY A 201 -25.51 18.69 15.36
N ASN A 202 -24.66 18.60 16.39
CA ASN A 202 -23.78 17.44 16.58
C ASN A 202 -24.56 16.16 16.89
N THR A 203 -25.59 16.23 17.73
CA THR A 203 -26.44 15.06 18.04
C THR A 203 -27.23 14.60 16.82
N LEU A 204 -27.75 15.53 16.00
CA LEU A 204 -28.41 15.21 14.73
C LEU A 204 -27.44 14.58 13.70
N HIS A 205 -26.22 15.10 13.62
CA HIS A 205 -25.17 14.53 12.75
C HIS A 205 -24.79 13.11 13.18
N VAL A 206 -24.66 12.84 14.48
CA VAL A 206 -24.44 11.48 15.00
C VAL A 206 -25.63 10.57 14.72
N ARG A 207 -26.87 11.04 14.93
CA ARG A 207 -28.07 10.26 14.59
C ARG A 207 -28.10 9.86 13.10
N PHE A 208 -27.70 10.77 12.20
CA PHE A 208 -27.55 10.47 10.79
C PHE A 208 -26.52 9.35 10.53
N GLN A 209 -25.35 9.41 11.17
CA GLN A 209 -24.29 8.40 11.00
C GLN A 209 -24.73 6.99 11.43
N GLU A 210 -25.64 6.89 12.41
CA GLU A 210 -26.15 5.63 12.97
C GLU A 210 -27.37 5.08 12.20
N GLY A 211 -27.66 5.61 11.00
CA GLY A 211 -28.78 5.18 10.16
C GLY A 211 -29.99 6.13 10.17
N GLY A 212 -29.81 7.37 10.63
CA GLY A 212 -30.82 8.42 10.59
C GLY A 212 -31.15 8.92 9.17
N GLN A 213 -32.07 9.88 9.08
CA GLN A 213 -32.57 10.39 7.80
C GLN A 213 -31.72 11.55 7.29
N GLN A 214 -31.64 11.72 5.96
CA GLN A 214 -30.91 12.83 5.32
C GLN A 214 -31.32 14.22 5.86
N THR A 215 -32.59 14.37 6.27
CA THR A 215 -33.11 15.59 6.90
C THR A 215 -32.36 15.98 8.17
N ASP A 216 -31.85 15.01 8.92
CA ASP A 216 -31.08 15.26 10.14
C ASP A 216 -29.73 15.90 9.83
N LEU A 217 -29.10 15.46 8.74
CA LEU A 217 -27.84 16.02 8.27
C LEU A 217 -28.02 17.45 7.75
N ASP A 218 -29.09 17.70 7.00
CA ASP A 218 -29.40 19.05 6.49
C ASP A 218 -29.79 20.02 7.63
N GLU A 219 -30.56 19.55 8.62
CA GLU A 219 -30.86 20.32 9.84
C GLU A 219 -29.57 20.62 10.63
N ALA A 220 -28.69 19.63 10.81
CA ALA A 220 -27.41 19.81 11.49
C ALA A 220 -26.55 20.90 10.82
N ILE A 221 -26.43 20.87 9.48
CA ILE A 221 -25.70 21.89 8.70
C ILE A 221 -26.29 23.28 8.93
N SER A 222 -27.62 23.42 8.85
CA SER A 222 -28.31 24.69 9.10
C SER A 222 -28.06 25.22 10.52
N LEU A 223 -28.11 24.35 11.53
CA LEU A 223 -27.87 24.72 12.92
C LEU A 223 -26.42 25.15 13.18
N PHE A 224 -25.45 24.46 12.57
CA PHE A 224 -24.04 24.88 12.66
C PHE A 224 -23.80 26.23 11.97
N GLN A 225 -24.42 26.48 10.81
CA GLN A 225 -24.35 27.77 10.13
C GLN A 225 -24.94 28.89 10.99
N GLN A 226 -26.10 28.66 11.63
CA GLN A 226 -26.70 29.59 12.58
C GLN A 226 -25.78 29.84 13.79
N ALA A 227 -25.16 28.78 14.34
CA ALA A 227 -24.23 28.90 15.45
C ALA A 227 -23.00 29.75 15.10
N LEU A 228 -22.54 29.68 13.84
CA LEU A 228 -21.42 30.46 13.31
C LEU A 228 -21.82 31.93 13.07
N GLN A 229 -23.06 32.20 12.63
CA GLN A 229 -23.58 33.55 12.38
C GLN A 229 -23.74 34.40 13.65
N LEU A 230 -23.87 33.78 14.83
CA LEU A 230 -23.94 34.47 16.13
C LEU A 230 -22.62 35.15 16.57
N LYS A 231 -21.65 35.25 15.66
CA LYS A 231 -20.35 35.91 15.84
C LYS A 231 -20.51 37.43 16.02
N SER A 232 -20.40 37.92 17.26
CA SER A 232 -20.19 39.36 17.52
C SER A 232 -18.72 39.76 17.30
N PRO A 233 -18.41 40.81 16.51
CA PRO A 233 -17.04 41.24 16.21
C PRO A 233 -16.27 41.83 17.42
N SER A 234 -16.95 42.14 18.53
CA SER A 234 -16.45 43.14 19.47
C SER A 234 -15.40 42.66 20.48
N HIS A 235 -15.21 41.37 20.78
CA HIS A 235 -14.10 40.91 21.64
C HIS A 235 -13.75 39.42 21.43
N PRO A 236 -12.56 39.07 20.89
CA PRO A 236 -12.06 37.70 20.84
C PRO A 236 -11.61 37.24 22.23
N SER A 237 -12.36 36.33 22.83
CA SER A 237 -11.99 35.63 24.06
C SER A 237 -11.45 34.22 23.71
N PRO A 238 -10.44 33.69 24.42
CA PRO A 238 -9.95 32.32 24.23
C PRO A 238 -11.05 31.24 24.27
N SER A 239 -12.07 31.42 25.13
CA SER A 239 -13.19 30.49 25.23
C SER A 239 -14.14 30.56 24.03
N ARG A 240 -14.28 31.73 23.38
CA ARG A 240 -15.04 31.88 22.13
C ARG A 240 -14.31 31.25 20.94
N ASN A 241 -12.99 31.41 20.85
CA ASN A 241 -12.20 30.81 19.78
C ASN A 241 -12.27 29.27 19.81
N SER A 242 -12.27 28.68 21.01
CA SER A 242 -12.44 27.23 21.20
C SER A 242 -13.83 26.73 20.75
N ASN A 243 -14.91 27.46 21.09
CA ASN A 243 -16.27 27.11 20.66
C ASN A 243 -16.44 27.27 19.15
N ASN A 244 -15.93 28.36 18.56
CA ASN A 244 -15.97 28.59 17.12
C ASN A 244 -15.16 27.53 16.36
N SER A 245 -14.00 27.14 16.89
CA SER A 245 -13.22 26.02 16.35
C SER A 245 -14.04 24.73 16.30
N LEU A 246 -14.78 24.41 17.37
CA LEU A 246 -15.64 23.22 17.42
C LEU A 246 -16.76 23.29 16.37
N VAL A 247 -17.46 24.42 16.26
CA VAL A 247 -18.52 24.63 15.25
C VAL A 247 -17.97 24.46 13.82
N LEU A 248 -16.79 25.02 13.52
CA LEU A 248 -16.16 24.86 12.21
C LEU A 248 -15.82 23.40 11.90
N ILE A 249 -15.30 22.64 12.87
CA ILE A 249 -14.98 21.22 12.69
C ILE A 249 -16.25 20.41 12.41
N CYS A 250 -17.30 20.60 13.21
CA CYS A 250 -18.55 19.87 13.05
C CYS A 250 -19.28 20.23 11.75
N LEU A 251 -19.34 21.51 11.37
CA LEU A 251 -19.91 21.94 10.09
C LEU A 251 -19.14 21.33 8.91
N ALA A 252 -17.80 21.42 8.94
CA ALA A 252 -16.97 20.84 7.90
C ALA A 252 -17.14 19.32 7.83
N SER A 253 -17.32 18.64 8.96
CA SER A 253 -17.58 17.20 8.99
C SER A 253 -18.95 16.87 8.39
N ALA A 254 -20.00 17.60 8.74
CA ALA A 254 -21.34 17.38 8.23
C ALA A 254 -21.43 17.62 6.71
N LEU A 255 -20.79 18.68 6.20
CA LEU A 255 -20.69 18.95 4.76
C LEU A 255 -19.90 17.85 4.02
N HIS A 256 -18.81 17.36 4.61
CA HIS A 256 -18.05 16.24 4.04
C HIS A 256 -18.90 14.95 4.04
N THR A 257 -19.64 14.66 5.12
CA THR A 257 -20.57 13.53 5.16
C THR A 257 -21.66 13.66 4.08
N ARG A 258 -22.22 14.85 3.87
CA ARG A 258 -23.23 15.09 2.83
C ARG A 258 -22.68 14.85 1.44
N PHE A 259 -21.45 15.30 1.17
CA PHE A 259 -20.74 15.00 -0.07
C PHE A 259 -20.60 13.50 -0.32
N GLN A 260 -20.16 12.74 0.69
CA GLN A 260 -19.97 11.28 0.57
C GLN A 260 -21.27 10.51 0.25
N GLN A 261 -22.43 11.06 0.62
CA GLN A 261 -23.75 10.47 0.41
C GLN A 261 -24.38 10.87 -0.95
N GLY A 262 -23.58 11.41 -1.87
CA GLY A 262 -24.05 11.88 -3.19
C GLY A 262 -24.36 13.37 -3.24
N GLY A 263 -23.84 14.15 -2.29
CA GLY A 263 -23.92 15.62 -2.26
C GLY A 263 -23.12 16.29 -3.39
N GLN A 264 -23.23 17.63 -3.46
CA GLN A 264 -22.58 18.42 -4.51
C GLN A 264 -21.11 18.69 -4.18
N GLN A 265 -20.26 18.83 -5.20
CA GLN A 265 -18.84 19.19 -5.05
C GLN A 265 -18.62 20.46 -4.20
N THR A 266 -19.58 21.39 -4.23
CA THR A 266 -19.57 22.61 -3.42
C THR A 266 -19.50 22.34 -1.92
N ASP A 267 -20.10 21.23 -1.44
CA ASP A 267 -20.08 20.86 -0.03
C ASP A 267 -18.66 20.45 0.41
N LEU A 268 -17.94 19.75 -0.46
CA LEU A 268 -16.55 19.37 -0.21
C LEU A 268 -15.62 20.59 -0.21
N ASP A 269 -15.81 21.50 -1.17
CA ASP A 269 -15.04 22.74 -1.23
C ASP A 269 -15.30 23.65 -0.02
N GLU A 270 -16.56 23.76 0.41
CA GLU A 270 -16.92 24.50 1.64
C GLU A 270 -16.33 23.82 2.89
N SER A 271 -16.35 22.49 2.98
CA SER A 271 -15.69 21.73 4.06
C SER A 271 -14.20 22.05 4.14
N ILE A 272 -13.49 22.08 3.01
CA ILE A 272 -12.06 22.42 2.94
C ILE A 272 -11.82 23.87 3.40
N LEU A 273 -12.64 24.83 2.97
CA LEU A 273 -12.54 26.23 3.39
C LEU A 273 -12.72 26.39 4.90
N LEU A 274 -13.71 25.72 5.49
CA LEU A 274 -13.98 25.78 6.92
C LEU A 274 -12.86 25.13 7.75
N ARG A 275 -12.26 24.03 7.26
CA ARG A 275 -11.09 23.40 7.89
C ARG A 275 -9.85 24.29 7.83
N ARG A 276 -9.65 25.06 6.76
CA ARG A 276 -8.60 26.09 6.68
C ARG A 276 -8.83 27.21 7.69
N GLN A 277 -10.05 27.75 7.77
CA GLN A 277 -10.42 28.75 8.77
C GLN A 277 -10.23 28.22 10.20
N ASN A 278 -10.51 26.94 10.44
CA ASN A 278 -10.25 26.32 11.73
C ASN A 278 -8.76 26.35 12.11
N LEU A 279 -7.87 26.02 11.17
CA LEU A 279 -6.42 26.03 11.38
C LEU A 279 -5.85 27.44 11.64
N GLU A 280 -6.49 28.49 11.13
CA GLU A 280 -6.13 29.88 11.44
C GLU A 280 -6.45 30.24 12.90
N LEU A 281 -7.49 29.64 13.49
CA LEU A 281 -7.89 29.85 14.88
C LEU A 281 -7.05 29.05 15.89
N LEU A 282 -6.36 28.00 15.44
CA LEU A 282 -5.58 27.10 16.29
C LEU A 282 -4.08 27.43 16.23
N PRO A 283 -3.46 28.06 17.24
CA PRO A 283 -2.02 28.31 17.22
C PRO A 283 -1.20 26.99 17.18
N PRO A 284 0.08 27.02 16.74
CA PRO A 284 0.93 25.83 16.62
C PRO A 284 1.03 24.94 17.87
N SER A 285 0.95 25.54 19.06
CA SER A 285 1.02 24.85 20.35
C SER A 285 -0.31 24.23 20.81
N HIS A 286 -1.39 24.38 20.05
CA HIS A 286 -2.71 23.91 20.46
C HIS A 286 -2.84 22.39 20.30
N SER A 287 -3.29 21.70 21.34
CA SER A 287 -3.36 20.23 21.39
C SER A 287 -4.20 19.58 20.29
N ARG A 288 -5.21 20.28 19.77
CA ARG A 288 -6.07 19.80 18.66
C ARG A 288 -5.54 20.09 17.26
N ARG A 289 -4.43 20.83 17.12
CA ARG A 289 -3.90 21.22 15.81
C ARG A 289 -3.49 20.01 14.95
N PRO A 290 -2.82 18.96 15.47
CA PRO A 290 -2.51 17.77 14.68
C PRO A 290 -3.75 17.10 14.08
N SER A 291 -4.83 16.96 14.87
CA SER A 291 -6.11 16.41 14.38
C SER A 291 -6.74 17.30 13.30
N ALA A 292 -6.73 18.63 13.47
CA ALA A 292 -7.27 19.55 12.47
C ALA A 292 -6.51 19.52 11.13
N LEU A 293 -5.18 19.34 11.17
CA LEU A 293 -4.35 19.17 9.97
C LEU A 293 -4.69 17.88 9.22
N ASN A 294 -4.87 16.76 9.95
CA ASN A 294 -5.28 15.46 9.41
C ASN A 294 -6.65 15.51 8.74
N ASP A 295 -7.57 16.19 9.40
CA ASP A 295 -8.94 16.41 8.96
C ASP A 295 -9.02 17.19 7.65
N LEU A 296 -8.19 18.24 7.50
CA LEU A 296 -8.04 18.97 6.24
C LEU A 296 -7.42 18.09 5.15
N ALA A 297 -6.35 17.35 5.48
CA ALA A 297 -5.71 16.44 4.55
C ALA A 297 -6.65 15.34 4.03
N SER A 298 -7.52 14.81 4.89
CA SER A 298 -8.57 13.84 4.53
C SER A 298 -9.56 14.43 3.53
N ALA A 299 -10.05 15.66 3.75
CA ALA A 299 -10.95 16.33 2.80
C ALA A 299 -10.28 16.61 1.44
N LEU A 300 -9.00 17.02 1.45
CA LEU A 300 -8.21 17.19 0.23
C LEU A 300 -8.01 15.86 -0.52
N ARG A 301 -7.87 14.73 0.20
CA ARG A 301 -7.84 13.39 -0.41
C ARG A 301 -9.12 13.10 -1.17
N THR A 302 -10.26 13.30 -0.52
CA THR A 302 -11.55 13.04 -1.14
C THR A 302 -11.74 13.89 -2.39
N ARG A 303 -11.23 15.13 -2.40
CA ARG A 303 -11.25 15.97 -3.61
C ARG A 303 -10.32 15.46 -4.70
N PHE A 304 -9.12 15.00 -4.33
CA PHE A 304 -8.20 14.35 -5.25
C PHE A 304 -8.80 13.08 -5.88
N GLU A 305 -9.46 12.23 -5.10
CA GLU A 305 -10.08 10.98 -5.59
C GLU A 305 -11.17 11.25 -6.64
N GLN A 306 -11.82 12.42 -6.59
CA GLN A 306 -12.93 12.81 -7.48
C GLN A 306 -12.46 13.53 -8.75
N GLY A 307 -11.45 14.42 -8.63
CA GLY A 307 -10.98 15.26 -9.75
C GLY A 307 -9.55 14.99 -10.24
N LEU A 308 -8.81 14.08 -9.58
CA LEU A 308 -7.40 13.78 -9.81
C LEU A 308 -6.48 15.02 -9.80
N HIS A 309 -6.84 16.05 -9.02
CA HIS A 309 -6.06 17.29 -8.89
C HIS A 309 -4.80 17.09 -8.03
N GLN A 310 -3.66 16.89 -8.66
CA GLN A 310 -2.38 16.57 -7.99
C GLN A 310 -2.00 17.53 -6.84
N TYR A 311 -2.33 18.82 -6.97
CA TYR A 311 -2.05 19.84 -5.96
C TYR A 311 -2.66 19.49 -4.59
N ASP A 312 -3.87 18.94 -4.56
CA ASP A 312 -4.57 18.60 -3.31
C ASP A 312 -3.88 17.45 -2.57
N LEU A 313 -3.34 16.50 -3.32
CA LEU A 313 -2.58 15.38 -2.78
C LEU A 313 -1.24 15.83 -2.20
N ASP A 314 -0.56 16.77 -2.87
CA ASP A 314 0.69 17.35 -2.38
C ASP A 314 0.47 18.18 -1.12
N GLU A 315 -0.59 19.00 -1.07
CA GLU A 315 -0.97 19.76 0.12
C GLU A 315 -1.32 18.82 1.28
N ALA A 316 -2.11 17.76 1.04
CA ALA A 316 -2.45 16.77 2.06
C ALA A 316 -1.21 16.12 2.69
N ILE A 317 -0.19 15.78 1.89
CA ILE A 317 1.07 15.21 2.39
C ILE A 317 1.83 16.20 3.28
N VAL A 318 1.90 17.47 2.88
CA VAL A 318 2.55 18.52 3.70
C VAL A 318 1.83 18.67 5.04
N LEU A 319 0.51 18.69 5.03
CA LEU A 319 -0.31 18.80 6.26
C LEU A 319 -0.12 17.60 7.19
N HIS A 320 -0.06 16.38 6.66
CA HIS A 320 0.24 15.19 7.46
C HIS A 320 1.66 15.21 8.04
N ARG A 321 2.66 15.66 7.29
CA ARG A 321 4.04 15.84 7.81
C ARG A 321 4.07 16.84 8.97
N GLN A 322 3.34 17.95 8.85
CA GLN A 322 3.22 18.92 9.93
C GLN A 322 2.51 18.33 11.16
N ALA A 323 1.43 17.57 10.95
CA ALA A 323 0.72 16.91 12.03
C ALA A 323 1.62 15.93 12.78
N PHE A 324 2.42 15.15 12.05
CA PHE A 324 3.40 14.21 12.60
C PHE A 324 4.50 14.91 13.40
N GLN A 325 5.07 16.02 12.90
CA GLN A 325 6.11 16.78 13.61
C GLN A 325 5.63 17.41 14.92
N LEU A 326 4.35 17.77 15.02
CA LEU A 326 3.77 18.43 16.20
C LEU A 326 3.41 17.45 17.32
N GLN A 327 3.53 16.14 17.10
CA GLN A 327 3.06 15.14 18.05
C GLN A 327 4.19 14.59 18.93
N THR A 328 3.90 14.40 20.22
CA THR A 328 4.81 13.72 21.15
C THR A 328 4.55 12.20 21.16
N PRO A 329 5.58 11.33 21.28
CA PRO A 329 5.45 9.86 21.20
C PRO A 329 4.43 9.20 22.16
N THR A 330 4.01 9.92 23.20
CA THR A 330 3.14 9.44 24.27
C THR A 330 1.65 9.57 24.01
N ASP A 331 1.22 10.12 22.87
CA ASP A 331 -0.20 10.36 22.58
C ASP A 331 -0.84 9.11 21.95
N PRO A 332 -1.80 8.43 22.62
CA PRO A 332 -2.33 7.13 22.20
C PRO A 332 -3.20 7.15 20.91
N LYS A 333 -3.26 8.27 20.19
CA LYS A 333 -3.96 8.41 18.89
C LYS A 333 -2.99 8.28 17.71
N HIS A 334 -2.25 7.16 17.68
CA HIS A 334 -1.19 6.80 16.71
C HIS A 334 -1.69 6.43 15.29
N SER A 335 -2.74 7.07 14.76
CA SER A 335 -3.27 6.79 13.40
C SER A 335 -2.63 7.64 12.29
N LEU A 336 -1.86 8.66 12.68
CA LEU A 336 -1.26 9.65 11.77
C LEU A 336 -0.15 9.11 10.85
N PRO A 337 0.77 8.25 11.32
CA PRO A 337 1.80 7.66 10.47
C PRO A 337 1.22 6.76 9.37
N LEU A 338 0.18 6.00 9.71
CA LEU A 338 -0.56 5.16 8.78
C LEU A 338 -1.28 5.99 7.71
N SER A 339 -1.91 7.09 8.11
CA SER A 339 -2.57 8.01 7.19
C SER A 339 -1.57 8.59 6.19
N LEU A 340 -0.43 9.15 6.66
CA LEU A 340 0.63 9.65 5.80
C LEU A 340 1.15 8.57 4.83
N ALA A 341 1.33 7.33 5.31
CA ALA A 341 1.74 6.22 4.46
C ALA A 341 0.77 5.93 3.31
N ILE A 342 -0.54 6.05 3.55
CA ILE A 342 -1.57 5.92 2.50
C ILE A 342 -1.45 7.06 1.49
N PHE A 343 -1.25 8.31 1.92
CA PHE A 343 -1.08 9.43 0.99
C PHE A 343 0.19 9.33 0.14
N LEU A 344 1.32 8.93 0.75
CA LEU A 344 2.56 8.66 0.01
C LEU A 344 2.36 7.52 -1.00
N GLN A 345 1.55 6.51 -0.68
CA GLN A 345 1.16 5.46 -1.63
C GLN A 345 0.24 5.99 -2.76
N THR A 346 -0.68 6.90 -2.47
CA THR A 346 -1.58 7.47 -3.49
C THR A 346 -0.84 8.42 -4.43
N ARG A 347 0.12 9.20 -3.92
CA ARG A 347 0.98 10.07 -4.75
C ARG A 347 1.94 9.28 -5.61
N PHE A 348 2.31 8.09 -5.15
CA PHE A 348 3.06 7.15 -5.95
C PHE A 348 2.23 6.75 -7.20
N LYS A 349 2.41 7.51 -8.29
CA LYS A 349 1.94 7.16 -9.62
C LYS A 349 2.90 6.11 -10.20
N PRO A 350 2.42 4.94 -10.65
CA PRO A 350 3.25 3.95 -11.30
C PRO A 350 3.85 4.53 -12.59
N GLY A 351 5.11 4.96 -12.55
CA GLY A 351 5.83 5.56 -13.68
C GLY A 351 6.48 6.91 -13.37
N ASP A 352 6.04 7.62 -12.33
CA ASP A 352 6.76 8.81 -11.83
C ASP A 352 7.87 8.37 -10.87
N THR A 353 9.05 8.95 -11.02
CA THR A 353 10.08 8.83 -9.98
C THR A 353 9.75 9.81 -8.86
N PRO A 354 9.39 9.29 -7.66
CA PRO A 354 10.06 9.82 -6.47
C PRO A 354 10.38 8.67 -5.51
N HIS A 355 11.61 8.14 -5.61
CA HIS A 355 12.18 7.22 -4.62
C HIS A 355 12.08 7.73 -3.18
N ALA A 356 11.99 9.05 -3.00
CA ALA A 356 11.86 9.71 -1.71
C ALA A 356 10.58 9.30 -0.97
N ASP A 357 9.43 9.19 -1.64
CA ASP A 357 8.15 8.94 -0.98
C ASP A 357 8.04 7.52 -0.44
N LEU A 358 8.54 6.54 -1.19
CA LEU A 358 8.56 5.14 -0.75
C LEU A 358 9.53 4.94 0.41
N GLU A 359 10.71 5.56 0.38
CA GLU A 359 11.65 5.49 1.52
C GLU A 359 11.13 6.25 2.74
N GLU A 360 10.51 7.42 2.54
CA GLU A 360 9.88 8.18 3.62
C GLU A 360 8.76 7.37 4.26
N ARG A 361 7.93 6.70 3.45
CA ARG A 361 6.89 5.80 3.95
C ARG A 361 7.50 4.66 4.77
N ILE A 362 8.53 3.98 4.28
CA ILE A 362 9.20 2.89 5.02
C ILE A 362 9.81 3.40 6.32
N SER A 363 10.47 4.56 6.29
CA SER A 363 11.06 5.18 7.47
C SER A 363 9.99 5.55 8.51
N THR A 364 8.89 6.16 8.07
CA THR A 364 7.78 6.58 8.93
C THR A 364 7.10 5.37 9.58
N LEU A 365 6.81 4.33 8.80
CA LEU A 365 6.20 3.09 9.31
C LEU A 365 7.16 2.32 10.25
N ARG A 366 8.48 2.35 10.00
CA ARG A 366 9.47 1.76 10.93
C ARG A 366 9.55 2.54 12.25
N GLN A 367 9.53 3.87 12.20
CA GLN A 367 9.49 4.71 13.41
C GLN A 367 8.22 4.46 14.22
N ASP A 368 7.06 4.41 13.57
CA ASP A 368 5.78 4.11 14.19
C ASP A 368 5.79 2.72 14.86
N LEU A 369 6.28 1.70 14.16
CA LEU A 369 6.38 0.34 14.69
C LEU A 369 7.29 0.23 15.94
N GLN A 370 8.32 1.08 16.04
CA GLN A 370 9.22 1.15 17.21
C GLN A 370 8.56 1.78 18.44
N VAL A 371 7.65 2.74 18.24
CA VAL A 371 6.95 3.44 19.34
C VAL A 371 5.70 2.68 19.78
N GLN A 372 5.09 1.90 18.88
CA GLN A 372 3.90 1.11 19.18
C GLN A 372 4.20 -0.07 20.12
N PRO A 373 3.50 -0.22 21.25
CA PRO A 373 3.60 -1.42 22.08
C PRO A 373 3.05 -2.66 21.33
N PRO A 374 3.47 -3.89 21.69
CA PRO A 374 3.00 -5.11 21.04
C PRO A 374 1.48 -5.31 21.06
N SER A 375 0.79 -4.77 22.08
CA SER A 375 -0.66 -4.83 22.23
C SER A 375 -1.42 -3.72 21.49
N HIS A 376 -0.74 -2.88 20.70
CA HIS A 376 -1.38 -1.77 20.01
C HIS A 376 -2.34 -2.28 18.92
N PRO A 377 -3.62 -1.84 18.91
CA PRO A 377 -4.62 -2.35 17.96
C PRO A 377 -4.24 -2.11 16.50
N ASP A 378 -3.57 -0.99 16.20
CA ASP A 378 -3.19 -0.66 14.82
C ASP A 378 -1.90 -1.34 14.33
N ARG A 379 -1.21 -2.10 15.21
CA ARG A 379 0.08 -2.73 14.89
C ARG A 379 0.00 -3.67 13.68
N ILE A 380 -1.14 -4.35 13.52
CA ILE A 380 -1.43 -5.21 12.36
C ILE A 380 -1.38 -4.42 11.05
N TYR A 381 -1.99 -3.23 11.03
CA TYR A 381 -2.01 -2.37 9.85
C TYR A 381 -0.63 -1.77 9.57
N THR A 382 0.12 -1.37 10.60
CA THR A 382 1.50 -0.88 10.45
C THR A 382 2.40 -1.95 9.84
N LEU A 383 2.36 -3.18 10.36
CA LEU A 383 3.12 -4.32 9.85
C LEU A 383 2.75 -4.66 8.40
N SER A 384 1.45 -4.75 8.10
CA SER A 384 0.94 -5.03 6.76
C SER A 384 1.37 -3.97 5.75
N ASN A 385 1.22 -2.69 6.09
CA ASN A 385 1.60 -1.60 5.20
C ASN A 385 3.11 -1.46 5.06
N LEU A 386 3.89 -1.75 6.10
CA LEU A 386 5.35 -1.80 6.02
C LEU A 386 5.80 -2.95 5.11
N ALA A 387 5.23 -4.14 5.29
CA ALA A 387 5.51 -5.28 4.42
C ALA A 387 5.17 -4.98 2.97
N ASN A 388 4.00 -4.37 2.69
CA ASN A 388 3.65 -3.96 1.32
C ASN A 388 4.61 -2.88 0.76
N SER A 389 5.12 -1.99 1.62
CA SER A 389 6.14 -1.00 1.21
C SER A 389 7.48 -1.66 0.88
N LEU A 390 7.90 -2.63 1.70
CA LEU A 390 9.13 -3.38 1.52
C LEU A 390 9.02 -4.32 0.32
N HIS A 391 7.86 -4.92 0.09
CA HIS A 391 7.55 -5.67 -1.12
C HIS A 391 7.64 -4.76 -2.35
N ALA A 392 7.03 -3.58 -2.30
CA ALA A 392 7.13 -2.58 -3.35
C ALA A 392 8.57 -2.09 -3.55
N ARG A 393 9.38 -1.94 -2.48
CA ARG A 393 10.80 -1.55 -2.56
C ARG A 393 11.68 -2.67 -3.10
N PHE A 394 11.41 -3.91 -2.69
CA PHE A 394 12.04 -5.12 -3.18
C PHE A 394 11.83 -5.23 -4.69
N LEU A 395 10.57 -5.09 -5.11
CA LEU A 395 10.21 -4.97 -6.51
C LEU A 395 10.95 -3.77 -7.13
N ALA A 396 11.02 -2.62 -6.48
CA ALA A 396 11.74 -1.43 -6.95
C ALA A 396 13.28 -1.51 -6.98
N GLY A 397 13.94 -2.64 -6.72
CA GLY A 397 15.26 -2.88 -7.32
C GLY A 397 16.53 -2.29 -6.66
N ARG A 398 16.62 -2.01 -5.35
CA ARG A 398 17.89 -1.58 -4.69
C ARG A 398 18.87 -2.72 -4.29
N PRO A 399 20.19 -2.49 -4.14
CA PRO A 399 21.19 -3.52 -3.84
C PRO A 399 20.99 -4.35 -2.55
N SER A 400 20.16 -3.90 -1.59
CA SER A 400 19.80 -4.63 -0.35
C SER A 400 18.69 -5.69 -0.52
N GLN A 401 18.19 -5.89 -1.74
CA GLN A 401 16.94 -6.58 -2.11
C GLN A 401 16.57 -7.88 -1.35
N GLN A 402 17.49 -8.81 -1.11
CA GLN A 402 17.07 -10.07 -0.48
C GLN A 402 16.57 -9.86 0.95
N THR A 403 17.18 -8.92 1.68
CA THR A 403 16.75 -8.54 3.03
C THR A 403 15.34 -7.93 3.05
N ASP A 404 14.95 -7.17 2.02
CA ASP A 404 13.62 -6.57 1.94
C ASP A 404 12.51 -7.60 1.74
N LEU A 405 12.75 -8.62 0.91
CA LEU A 405 11.79 -9.70 0.70
C LEU A 405 11.67 -10.60 1.94
N ASP A 406 12.79 -10.89 2.59
CA ASP A 406 12.80 -11.66 3.84
C ASP A 406 12.13 -10.87 4.98
N GLU A 407 12.39 -9.56 5.09
CA GLU A 407 11.68 -8.68 6.03
C GLU A 407 10.18 -8.58 5.71
N THR A 408 9.79 -8.53 4.43
CA THR A 408 8.38 -8.52 4.00
C THR A 408 7.65 -9.75 4.52
N ILE A 409 8.22 -10.93 4.27
CA ILE A 409 7.68 -12.21 4.72
C ILE A 409 7.61 -12.24 6.25
N LEU A 410 8.66 -11.78 6.94
CA LEU A 410 8.70 -11.71 8.40
C LEU A 410 7.58 -10.82 8.95
N PHE A 411 7.40 -9.61 8.43
CA PHE A 411 6.37 -8.69 8.93
C PHE A 411 4.95 -9.17 8.60
N GLN A 412 4.73 -9.82 7.45
CA GLN A 412 3.45 -10.47 7.13
C GLN A 412 3.16 -11.64 8.09
N GLN A 413 4.17 -12.45 8.43
CA GLN A 413 4.04 -13.51 9.43
C GLN A 413 3.75 -12.95 10.83
N GLN A 414 4.41 -11.86 11.24
CA GLN A 414 4.12 -11.17 12.50
C GLN A 414 2.70 -10.59 12.52
N ALA A 415 2.23 -10.01 11.42
CA ALA A 415 0.86 -9.50 11.31
C ALA A 415 -0.18 -10.62 11.45
N LEU A 416 0.10 -11.83 10.93
CA LEU A 416 -0.78 -13.00 11.08
C LEU A 416 -0.77 -13.60 12.49
N GLN A 417 0.26 -13.34 13.30
CA GLN A 417 0.33 -13.75 14.71
C GLN A 417 -0.49 -12.84 15.63
N LEU A 418 -0.80 -11.62 15.18
CA LEU A 418 -1.67 -10.69 15.88
C LEU A 418 -3.09 -10.97 15.41
N ASP A 419 -3.95 -11.49 16.30
CA ASP A 419 -5.34 -11.90 15.99
C ASP A 419 -6.04 -10.90 15.03
N PRO A 420 -6.25 -11.26 13.75
CA PRO A 420 -6.81 -10.33 12.78
C PRO A 420 -8.24 -9.95 13.16
N PRO A 421 -8.61 -8.65 13.12
CA PRO A 421 -9.91 -8.19 13.61
C PRO A 421 -11.09 -8.60 12.72
N SER A 422 -10.84 -9.07 11.49
CA SER A 422 -11.87 -9.61 10.63
C SER A 422 -11.35 -10.72 9.70
N PRO A 423 -12.22 -11.64 9.24
CA PRO A 423 -11.87 -12.65 8.23
C PRO A 423 -11.34 -12.04 6.92
N LEU A 424 -11.84 -10.87 6.51
CA LEU A 424 -11.40 -10.17 5.30
C LEU A 424 -9.94 -9.69 5.42
N ILE A 425 -9.57 -9.11 6.57
CA ILE A 425 -8.19 -8.69 6.83
C ILE A 425 -7.27 -9.91 6.90
N HIS A 426 -7.73 -10.99 7.54
CA HIS A 426 -6.98 -12.25 7.57
C HIS A 426 -6.73 -12.81 6.16
N SER A 427 -7.76 -12.87 5.31
CA SER A 427 -7.64 -13.31 3.91
C SER A 427 -6.63 -12.46 3.14
N THR A 428 -6.71 -11.13 3.28
CA THR A 428 -5.78 -10.19 2.62
C THR A 428 -4.33 -10.39 3.06
N LEU A 429 -4.08 -10.61 4.36
CA LEU A 429 -2.73 -10.87 4.87
C LEU A 429 -2.14 -12.17 4.34
N LEU A 430 -2.95 -13.24 4.26
CA LEU A 430 -2.54 -14.52 3.69
C LEU A 430 -2.23 -14.40 2.19
N ASP A 431 -3.04 -13.64 1.45
CA ASP A 431 -2.81 -13.40 0.02
C ASP A 431 -1.50 -12.63 -0.22
N ASN A 432 -1.25 -11.57 0.57
CA ASN A 432 -0.02 -10.79 0.49
C ASN A 432 1.24 -11.60 0.85
N LEU A 433 1.14 -12.47 1.86
CA LEU A 433 2.22 -13.42 2.20
C LEU A 433 2.48 -14.39 1.07
N SER A 434 1.42 -14.96 0.51
CA SER A 434 1.51 -15.88 -0.61
C SER A 434 2.16 -15.24 -1.84
N LEU A 435 1.77 -14.01 -2.18
CA LEU A 435 2.39 -13.26 -3.26
C LEU A 435 3.89 -13.07 -3.04
N SER A 436 4.30 -12.77 -1.81
CA SER A 436 5.71 -12.61 -1.44
C SER A 436 6.50 -13.92 -1.56
N MET A 437 5.92 -15.04 -1.14
CA MET A 437 6.50 -16.38 -1.32
C MET A 437 6.60 -16.77 -2.80
N HIS A 438 5.57 -16.53 -3.61
CA HIS A 438 5.61 -16.75 -5.06
C HIS A 438 6.69 -15.88 -5.73
N VAL A 439 6.86 -14.62 -5.30
CA VAL A 439 7.94 -13.77 -5.79
C VAL A 439 9.31 -14.30 -5.38
N ARG A 440 9.48 -14.82 -4.15
CA ARG A 440 10.71 -15.46 -3.68
C ARG A 440 11.04 -16.69 -4.52
N PHE A 441 10.06 -17.56 -4.76
CA PHE A 441 10.18 -18.69 -5.69
C PHE A 441 10.70 -18.26 -7.06
N LYS A 442 10.17 -17.18 -7.65
CA LYS A 442 10.65 -16.69 -8.96
C LYS A 442 12.10 -16.21 -8.91
N LYS A 443 12.67 -15.88 -7.75
CA LYS A 443 14.09 -15.51 -7.59
C LYS A 443 14.97 -16.72 -7.27
N THR A 444 14.55 -17.57 -6.34
CA THR A 444 15.37 -18.65 -5.76
C THR A 444 15.16 -20.01 -6.42
N ALA A 445 14.07 -20.16 -7.20
CA ALA A 445 13.57 -21.42 -7.75
C ALA A 445 13.26 -22.51 -6.70
N GLN A 446 13.17 -22.16 -5.41
CA GLN A 446 12.90 -23.09 -4.31
C GLN A 446 11.44 -23.54 -4.32
N GLN A 447 11.19 -24.82 -4.62
CA GLN A 447 9.84 -25.35 -4.79
C GLN A 447 8.95 -25.19 -3.55
N THR A 448 9.52 -25.28 -2.35
CA THR A 448 8.82 -25.11 -1.07
C THR A 448 8.04 -23.80 -0.99
N ASP A 449 8.59 -22.71 -1.55
CA ASP A 449 7.96 -21.39 -1.54
C ASP A 449 6.70 -21.34 -2.41
N LEU A 450 6.69 -22.06 -3.53
CA LEU A 450 5.51 -22.10 -4.42
C LEU A 450 4.40 -22.97 -3.82
N ASP A 451 4.76 -24.09 -3.20
CA ASP A 451 3.80 -24.98 -2.56
C ASP A 451 3.14 -24.28 -1.34
N GLU A 452 3.92 -23.56 -0.55
CA GLU A 452 3.42 -22.74 0.55
C GLU A 452 2.55 -21.57 0.05
N ALA A 453 2.96 -20.89 -1.02
CA ALA A 453 2.14 -19.84 -1.63
C ALA A 453 0.75 -20.36 -2.07
N LEU A 454 0.70 -21.50 -2.76
CA LEU A 454 -0.56 -22.11 -3.19
C LEU A 454 -1.46 -22.48 -2.00
N SER A 455 -0.88 -23.04 -0.94
CA SER A 455 -1.59 -23.35 0.31
C SER A 455 -2.17 -22.09 0.98
N LEU A 456 -1.38 -21.01 1.04
CA LEU A 456 -1.81 -19.74 1.63
C LEU A 456 -2.91 -19.06 0.82
N HIS A 457 -2.82 -19.04 -0.51
CA HIS A 457 -3.90 -18.53 -1.37
C HIS A 457 -5.19 -19.35 -1.19
N ALA A 458 -5.10 -20.68 -1.11
CA ALA A 458 -6.26 -21.54 -0.89
C ALA A 458 -6.94 -21.26 0.46
N ARG A 459 -6.16 -21.03 1.52
CA ARG A 459 -6.67 -20.63 2.85
C ARG A 459 -7.30 -19.24 2.82
N ALA A 460 -6.68 -18.27 2.14
CA ALA A 460 -7.24 -16.94 1.95
C ALA A 460 -8.61 -17.01 1.25
N PHE A 461 -8.73 -17.86 0.22
CA PHE A 461 -9.97 -18.07 -0.52
C PHE A 461 -11.08 -18.69 0.32
N GLN A 462 -10.76 -19.62 1.22
CA GLN A 462 -11.74 -20.21 2.14
C GLN A 462 -12.27 -19.21 3.18
N LEU A 463 -11.45 -18.23 3.59
CA LEU A 463 -11.83 -17.21 4.57
C LEU A 463 -12.67 -16.08 4.00
N ASP A 464 -12.63 -15.87 2.68
CA ASP A 464 -13.46 -14.89 1.98
C ASP A 464 -14.29 -15.53 0.86
N PRO A 465 -15.41 -16.20 1.19
CA PRO A 465 -16.34 -16.74 0.19
C PRO A 465 -17.21 -15.66 -0.47
N SER A 466 -17.11 -14.40 -0.03
CA SER A 466 -18.01 -13.33 -0.48
C SER A 466 -17.52 -12.73 -1.79
N HIS A 467 -18.44 -12.39 -2.69
CA HIS A 467 -18.15 -11.74 -3.99
C HIS A 467 -17.72 -10.25 -3.82
N HIS A 468 -16.85 -9.97 -2.86
CA HIS A 468 -16.31 -8.65 -2.60
C HIS A 468 -15.21 -8.29 -3.62
N PHE A 469 -15.00 -7.01 -3.89
CA PHE A 469 -14.02 -6.52 -4.87
C PHE A 469 -12.57 -7.03 -4.64
N ALA A 470 -12.18 -7.22 -3.38
CA ALA A 470 -10.88 -7.80 -3.01
C ALA A 470 -10.70 -9.27 -3.47
N HIS A 471 -11.81 -9.98 -3.67
CA HIS A 471 -11.85 -11.38 -4.09
C HIS A 471 -11.28 -11.57 -5.51
N SER A 472 -11.49 -10.61 -6.43
CA SER A 472 -10.95 -10.68 -7.79
C SER A 472 -9.42 -10.72 -7.81
N ASN A 473 -8.76 -9.94 -6.96
CA ASN A 473 -7.30 -9.91 -6.87
C ASN A 473 -6.72 -11.24 -6.35
N LEU A 474 -7.34 -11.79 -5.31
CA LEU A 474 -6.98 -13.10 -4.78
C LEU A 474 -7.09 -14.22 -5.84
N LEU A 475 -8.18 -14.22 -6.61
CA LEU A 475 -8.38 -15.18 -7.70
C LEU A 475 -7.33 -15.05 -8.80
N ASN A 476 -6.99 -13.81 -9.18
CA ASN A 476 -5.91 -13.54 -10.11
C ASN A 476 -4.56 -14.05 -9.58
N ASN A 477 -4.26 -13.75 -8.31
CA ASN A 477 -3.03 -14.15 -7.64
C ASN A 477 -2.87 -15.68 -7.64
N LEU A 478 -3.89 -16.40 -7.17
CA LEU A 478 -3.92 -17.86 -7.16
C LEU A 478 -3.79 -18.46 -8.56
N ALA A 479 -4.52 -17.94 -9.54
CA ALA A 479 -4.47 -18.43 -10.91
C ALA A 479 -3.07 -18.28 -11.53
N MET A 480 -2.36 -17.19 -11.24
CA MET A 480 -1.00 -16.99 -11.73
C MET A 480 0.04 -17.85 -11.00
N SER A 481 -0.19 -18.17 -9.72
CA SER A 481 0.62 -19.16 -8.97
C SER A 481 0.44 -20.56 -9.58
N LEU A 482 -0.80 -20.96 -9.90
CA LEU A 482 -1.11 -22.22 -10.60
C LEU A 482 -0.54 -22.26 -12.03
N HIS A 483 -0.61 -21.15 -12.76
CA HIS A 483 0.03 -21.04 -14.06
C HIS A 483 1.55 -21.25 -13.95
N THR A 484 2.19 -20.65 -12.94
CA THR A 484 3.64 -20.82 -12.70
C THR A 484 3.98 -22.28 -12.36
N LEU A 485 3.15 -22.97 -11.57
CA LEU A 485 3.29 -24.41 -11.34
C LEU A 485 3.17 -25.20 -12.65
N SER A 486 2.18 -24.88 -13.48
CA SER A 486 1.95 -25.56 -14.76
C SER A 486 3.11 -25.42 -15.75
N LEU A 487 3.91 -24.34 -15.67
CA LEU A 487 5.11 -24.19 -16.48
C LEU A 487 6.17 -25.24 -16.13
N LYS A 488 6.25 -25.66 -14.86
CA LYS A 488 7.19 -26.68 -14.39
C LYS A 488 6.69 -28.11 -14.62
N THR A 489 5.43 -28.37 -14.29
CA THR A 489 4.88 -29.74 -14.25
C THR A 489 4.22 -30.16 -15.56
N ALA A 490 3.96 -29.21 -16.48
CA ALA A 490 3.06 -29.37 -17.62
C ALA A 490 1.66 -29.91 -17.25
N ALA A 491 1.29 -29.78 -15.97
CA ALA A 491 0.06 -30.34 -15.42
C ALA A 491 -1.16 -29.62 -15.98
N GLN A 492 -2.03 -30.43 -16.58
CA GLN A 492 -3.22 -29.95 -17.30
C GLN A 492 -4.37 -29.59 -16.37
N THR A 493 -4.36 -30.11 -15.15
CA THR A 493 -5.31 -29.80 -14.08
C THR A 493 -5.18 -28.35 -13.65
N ASP A 494 -3.95 -27.91 -13.42
CA ASP A 494 -3.62 -26.60 -12.86
C ASP A 494 -3.98 -25.47 -13.83
N LEU A 495 -3.76 -25.68 -15.14
CA LEU A 495 -4.18 -24.73 -16.18
C LEU A 495 -5.70 -24.62 -16.30
N LYS A 496 -6.44 -25.73 -16.12
CA LYS A 496 -7.91 -25.67 -16.14
C LYS A 496 -8.43 -24.90 -14.93
N GLU A 497 -7.85 -25.16 -13.77
CA GLU A 497 -8.20 -24.50 -12.52
C GLU A 497 -7.88 -23.00 -12.59
N ALA A 498 -6.68 -22.62 -13.05
CA ALA A 498 -6.32 -21.23 -13.28
C ALA A 498 -7.30 -20.51 -14.23
N ILE A 499 -7.72 -21.15 -15.32
CA ILE A 499 -8.72 -20.58 -16.24
C ILE A 499 -10.08 -20.43 -15.58
N SER A 500 -10.53 -21.39 -14.76
CA SER A 500 -11.80 -21.25 -14.03
C SER A 500 -11.76 -20.10 -13.02
N LEU A 501 -10.65 -19.93 -12.30
CA LEU A 501 -10.49 -18.85 -11.32
C LEU A 501 -10.47 -17.49 -12.01
N LEU A 502 -9.77 -17.34 -13.14
CA LEU A 502 -9.74 -16.08 -13.90
C LEU A 502 -11.09 -15.75 -14.53
N ARG A 503 -11.85 -16.75 -14.97
CA ARG A 503 -13.24 -16.54 -15.42
C ARG A 503 -14.15 -16.12 -14.27
N LEU A 504 -13.96 -16.68 -13.09
CA LEU A 504 -14.70 -16.28 -11.89
C LEU A 504 -14.36 -14.83 -11.50
N ALA A 505 -13.08 -14.44 -11.58
CA ALA A 505 -12.65 -13.06 -11.35
C ALA A 505 -13.34 -12.07 -12.29
N LEU A 506 -13.47 -12.41 -13.59
CA LEU A 506 -14.18 -11.59 -14.58
C LEU A 506 -15.69 -11.46 -14.34
N LEU A 507 -16.31 -12.42 -13.66
CA LEU A 507 -17.72 -12.36 -13.27
C LEU A 507 -17.95 -11.48 -12.04
N VAL A 508 -16.97 -11.42 -11.14
CA VAL A 508 -17.04 -10.62 -9.90
C VAL A 508 -16.74 -9.13 -10.14
N ASP A 509 -16.10 -8.77 -11.24
CA ASP A 509 -15.75 -7.38 -11.61
C ASP A 509 -16.67 -6.76 -12.69
N PRO A 510 -17.90 -6.29 -12.36
CA PRO A 510 -18.79 -5.67 -13.34
C PRO A 510 -18.55 -4.17 -13.58
N LEU A 511 -17.76 -3.43 -12.77
CA LEU A 511 -17.84 -1.95 -12.74
C LEU A 511 -16.52 -1.15 -12.69
N SER A 512 -15.33 -1.75 -12.80
CA SER A 512 -14.09 -0.94 -12.89
C SER A 512 -13.15 -1.36 -14.03
N ASP A 513 -12.87 -0.42 -14.94
CA ASP A 513 -12.12 -0.65 -16.18
C ASP A 513 -10.68 -1.13 -15.94
N ARG A 514 -10.07 -0.74 -14.81
CA ARG A 514 -8.66 -1.05 -14.50
C ARG A 514 -8.42 -2.50 -14.09
N TRP A 515 -9.25 -3.06 -13.22
CA TRP A 515 -9.03 -4.41 -12.65
C TRP A 515 -9.55 -5.50 -13.57
N ARG A 516 -10.64 -5.22 -14.29
CA ARG A 516 -11.12 -6.05 -15.40
C ARG A 516 -10.01 -6.27 -16.45
N SER A 517 -9.25 -5.24 -16.79
CA SER A 517 -8.12 -5.34 -17.74
C SER A 517 -7.05 -6.34 -17.28
N SER A 518 -6.74 -6.39 -15.97
CA SER A 518 -5.78 -7.33 -15.39
C SER A 518 -6.26 -8.78 -15.51
N SER A 519 -7.51 -9.04 -15.13
CA SER A 519 -8.14 -10.36 -15.24
C SER A 519 -8.21 -10.86 -16.69
N ILE A 520 -8.58 -9.97 -17.63
CA ILE A 520 -8.61 -10.24 -19.06
C ILE A 520 -7.23 -10.65 -19.59
N THR A 521 -6.20 -9.88 -19.23
CA THR A 521 -4.83 -10.11 -19.69
C THR A 521 -4.28 -11.43 -19.15
N ASN A 522 -4.48 -11.70 -17.86
CA ASN A 522 -4.07 -12.97 -17.24
C ASN A 522 -4.77 -14.16 -17.89
N LEU A 523 -6.09 -14.06 -18.13
CA LEU A 523 -6.84 -15.13 -18.80
C LEU A 523 -6.29 -15.39 -20.20
N ALA A 524 -5.99 -14.33 -20.95
CA ALA A 524 -5.41 -14.46 -22.28
C ALA A 524 -4.04 -15.16 -22.27
N ILE A 525 -3.19 -14.89 -21.28
CA ILE A 525 -1.89 -15.55 -21.09
C ILE A 525 -2.07 -17.05 -20.79
N VAL A 526 -2.96 -17.39 -19.85
CA VAL A 526 -3.19 -18.80 -19.48
C VAL A 526 -3.83 -19.59 -20.63
N LEU A 527 -4.72 -18.96 -21.41
CA LEU A 527 -5.29 -19.55 -22.63
C LEU A 527 -4.25 -19.76 -23.73
N LYS A 528 -3.36 -18.78 -23.96
CA LYS A 528 -2.19 -18.95 -24.84
C LYS A 528 -1.38 -20.17 -24.41
N ARG A 529 -1.09 -20.32 -23.11
CA ARG A 529 -0.31 -21.46 -22.61
C ARG A 529 -1.01 -22.79 -22.84
N ARG A 530 -2.33 -22.85 -22.59
CA ARG A 530 -3.13 -24.04 -22.87
C ARG A 530 -3.13 -24.38 -24.36
N PHE A 531 -3.17 -23.37 -25.23
CA PHE A 531 -3.02 -23.52 -26.67
C PHE A 531 -1.66 -24.11 -27.05
N GLU A 532 -0.54 -23.61 -26.52
CA GLU A 532 0.79 -24.15 -26.82
C GLU A 532 0.89 -25.65 -26.50
N LEU A 533 0.27 -26.10 -25.40
CA LEU A 533 0.30 -27.50 -24.97
C LEU A 533 -0.67 -28.41 -25.72
N ARG A 534 -1.82 -27.90 -26.19
CA ARG A 534 -2.92 -28.73 -26.75
C ARG A 534 -3.27 -28.43 -28.19
N GLY A 535 -2.84 -27.31 -28.73
CA GLY A 535 -3.16 -26.85 -30.07
C GLY A 535 -4.65 -26.57 -30.31
N ARG A 536 -5.44 -26.26 -29.28
CA ARG A 536 -6.89 -25.99 -29.42
C ARG A 536 -7.15 -24.60 -29.99
N GLN A 537 -7.61 -24.52 -31.23
CA GLN A 537 -7.83 -23.25 -31.93
C GLN A 537 -8.75 -22.27 -31.15
N LYS A 538 -9.80 -22.78 -30.50
CA LYS A 538 -10.71 -21.97 -29.67
C LYS A 538 -9.99 -21.18 -28.57
N ASP A 539 -8.95 -21.75 -27.96
CA ASP A 539 -8.21 -21.10 -26.88
C ASP A 539 -7.40 -19.92 -27.41
N LEU A 540 -6.87 -20.06 -28.64
CA LEU A 540 -6.15 -19.00 -29.33
C LEU A 540 -7.09 -17.85 -29.73
N ASP A 541 -8.25 -18.18 -30.31
CA ASP A 541 -9.23 -17.18 -30.73
C ASP A 541 -9.82 -16.43 -29.53
N GLU A 542 -10.08 -17.13 -28.41
CA GLU A 542 -10.51 -16.52 -27.14
C GLU A 542 -9.42 -15.59 -26.58
N SER A 543 -8.14 -16.02 -26.59
CA SER A 543 -7.01 -15.19 -26.16
C SER A 543 -6.87 -13.91 -27.00
N ILE A 544 -7.09 -13.97 -28.32
CA ILE A 544 -7.09 -12.79 -29.21
C ILE A 544 -8.24 -11.84 -28.86
N SER A 545 -9.46 -12.37 -28.70
CA SER A 545 -10.63 -11.58 -28.34
C SER A 545 -10.44 -10.85 -27.02
N LEU A 546 -9.92 -11.56 -26.00
CA LEU A 546 -9.64 -10.98 -24.69
C LEU A 546 -8.57 -9.88 -24.76
N ASN A 547 -7.45 -10.11 -25.46
CA ASN A 547 -6.42 -9.07 -25.60
C ASN A 547 -6.97 -7.82 -26.32
N ARG A 548 -7.85 -7.97 -27.33
CA ARG A 548 -8.50 -6.84 -27.99
C ARG A 548 -9.42 -6.06 -27.04
N GLN A 549 -10.26 -6.76 -26.28
CA GLN A 549 -11.09 -6.14 -25.24
C GLN A 549 -10.24 -5.41 -24.20
N GLY A 550 -9.12 -6.00 -23.77
CA GLY A 550 -8.17 -5.35 -22.86
C GLY A 550 -7.60 -4.05 -23.41
N LEU A 551 -7.28 -4.00 -24.71
CA LEU A 551 -6.78 -2.80 -25.37
C LEU A 551 -7.83 -1.70 -25.56
N GLU A 552 -9.10 -2.06 -25.72
CA GLU A 552 -10.22 -1.10 -25.76
C GLU A 552 -10.43 -0.44 -24.39
N LEU A 553 -10.21 -1.18 -23.30
CA LEU A 553 -10.35 -0.68 -21.92
C LEU A 553 -9.16 0.18 -21.44
N CYS A 554 -8.00 0.12 -22.11
CA CYS A 554 -6.80 0.86 -21.70
C CYS A 554 -6.75 2.27 -22.32
N HIS A 555 -6.63 3.31 -21.49
CA HIS A 555 -6.39 4.68 -21.96
C HIS A 555 -5.09 4.78 -22.81
N PRO A 556 -5.02 5.64 -23.85
CA PRO A 556 -3.83 5.75 -24.72
C PRO A 556 -2.53 6.10 -23.99
N SER A 557 -2.61 6.84 -22.88
CA SER A 557 -1.46 7.18 -22.03
C SER A 557 -1.10 6.10 -21.02
N ASP A 558 -1.83 4.98 -20.99
CA ASP A 558 -1.59 3.91 -20.03
C ASP A 558 -0.38 3.07 -20.48
N PRO A 559 0.71 3.01 -19.69
CA PRO A 559 1.84 2.19 -20.09
C PRO A 559 1.56 0.67 -20.02
N TYR A 560 0.38 0.20 -19.56
CA TYR A 560 -0.09 -1.20 -19.72
C TYR A 560 -0.45 -1.55 -21.16
N ARG A 561 -0.77 -0.53 -21.96
CA ARG A 561 -1.14 -0.68 -23.36
C ARG A 561 -0.03 -1.32 -24.19
N SER A 562 1.24 -0.99 -23.94
CA SER A 562 2.37 -1.57 -24.68
C SER A 562 2.57 -3.07 -24.41
N ASN A 563 2.18 -3.57 -23.23
CA ASN A 563 2.24 -5.01 -22.88
C ASN A 563 1.07 -5.78 -23.49
N ALA A 564 -0.15 -5.25 -23.40
CA ALA A 564 -1.31 -5.84 -24.06
C ALA A 564 -1.12 -5.90 -25.59
N MET A 565 -0.53 -4.87 -26.20
CA MET A 565 -0.16 -4.85 -27.62
C MET A 565 0.82 -5.97 -27.97
N SER A 566 1.89 -6.13 -27.18
CA SER A 566 2.90 -7.17 -27.40
C SER A 566 2.33 -8.58 -27.19
N ASN A 567 1.43 -8.77 -26.22
CA ASN A 567 0.76 -10.05 -26.00
C ASN A 567 -0.15 -10.40 -27.18
N LEU A 568 -0.98 -9.45 -27.63
CA LEU A 568 -1.82 -9.62 -28.82
C LEU A 568 -0.98 -9.93 -30.06
N ALA A 569 0.13 -9.21 -30.28
CA ALA A 569 1.03 -9.45 -31.40
C ALA A 569 1.55 -10.89 -31.44
N VAL A 570 1.95 -11.45 -30.29
CA VAL A 570 2.42 -12.84 -30.23
C VAL A 570 1.30 -13.85 -30.47
N VAL A 571 0.10 -13.62 -29.93
CA VAL A 571 -1.03 -14.53 -30.17
C VAL A 571 -1.49 -14.49 -31.64
N LEU A 572 -1.45 -13.32 -32.30
CA LEU A 572 -1.68 -13.18 -33.74
C LEU A 572 -0.59 -13.89 -34.57
N ARG A 573 0.68 -13.79 -34.16
CA ARG A 573 1.78 -14.55 -34.80
C ARG A 573 1.51 -16.06 -34.75
N MET A 574 1.11 -16.58 -33.60
CA MET A 574 0.78 -18.00 -33.44
C MET A 574 -0.40 -18.41 -34.33
N ARG A 575 -1.40 -17.54 -34.52
CA ARG A 575 -2.51 -17.81 -35.45
C ARG A 575 -2.06 -17.77 -36.90
N PHE A 576 -1.19 -16.84 -37.26
CA PHE A 576 -0.57 -16.77 -38.59
C PHE A 576 0.23 -18.03 -38.92
N GLU A 577 1.06 -18.53 -37.99
CA GLU A 577 1.90 -19.71 -38.21
C GLU A 577 1.06 -20.95 -38.59
N ARG A 578 -0.19 -21.01 -38.14
CA ARG A 578 -1.15 -22.08 -38.47
C ARG A 578 -2.02 -21.79 -39.68
N SER A 579 -2.66 -20.62 -39.71
CA SER A 579 -3.67 -20.26 -40.72
C SER A 579 -3.07 -19.69 -42.00
N ARG A 580 -1.83 -19.20 -41.94
CA ARG A 580 -1.16 -18.39 -42.97
C ARG A 580 -1.94 -17.14 -43.37
N SER A 581 -2.77 -16.61 -42.47
CA SER A 581 -3.48 -15.33 -42.65
C SER A 581 -2.50 -14.16 -42.66
N GLU A 582 -2.31 -13.52 -43.82
CA GLU A 582 -1.45 -12.33 -43.94
C GLU A 582 -1.97 -11.16 -43.10
N ALA A 583 -3.29 -11.04 -42.92
CA ALA A 583 -3.87 -9.99 -42.08
C ALA A 583 -3.37 -10.05 -40.63
N ASP A 584 -3.26 -11.26 -40.07
CA ASP A 584 -2.76 -11.46 -38.70
C ASP A 584 -1.28 -11.09 -38.57
N LEU A 585 -0.50 -11.39 -39.61
CA LEU A 585 0.92 -11.07 -39.67
C LEU A 585 1.14 -9.55 -39.71
N PHE A 586 0.41 -8.82 -40.56
CA PHE A 586 0.50 -7.37 -40.64
C PHE A 586 -0.04 -6.67 -39.39
N GLU A 587 -1.14 -7.17 -38.79
CA GLU A 587 -1.64 -6.66 -37.51
C GLU A 587 -0.61 -6.87 -36.39
N SER A 588 0.01 -8.05 -36.32
CA SER A 588 1.07 -8.36 -35.36
C SER A 588 2.27 -7.40 -35.48
N ILE A 589 2.73 -7.10 -36.70
CA ILE A 589 3.81 -6.14 -36.95
C ILE A 589 3.42 -4.72 -36.51
N SER A 590 2.20 -4.28 -36.86
CA SER A 590 1.69 -2.98 -36.46
C SER A 590 1.66 -2.82 -34.94
N LEU A 591 1.09 -3.80 -34.24
CA LEU A 591 1.04 -3.83 -32.77
C LEU A 591 2.43 -3.81 -32.15
N GLN A 592 3.38 -4.52 -32.76
CA GLN A 592 4.75 -4.57 -32.27
C GLN A 592 5.50 -3.24 -32.44
N ARG A 593 5.28 -2.54 -33.56
CA ARG A 593 5.81 -1.19 -33.79
C ARG A 593 5.21 -0.19 -32.80
N MET A 594 3.88 -0.18 -32.64
CA MET A 594 3.21 0.67 -31.64
C MET A 594 3.70 0.38 -30.20
N ALA A 595 3.94 -0.89 -29.87
CA ALA A 595 4.52 -1.25 -28.58
C ALA A 595 5.95 -0.72 -28.40
N LEU A 596 6.74 -0.66 -29.48
CA LEU A 596 8.10 -0.11 -29.47
C LEU A 596 8.12 1.41 -29.36
N ASP A 597 7.14 2.12 -29.91
CA ASP A 597 7.00 3.58 -29.76
C ASP A 597 6.74 3.96 -28.30
N LEU A 598 6.01 3.11 -27.58
CA LEU A 598 5.71 3.26 -26.15
C LEU A 598 6.82 2.73 -25.22
N ARG A 599 7.93 2.20 -25.76
CA ARG A 599 9.03 1.61 -24.98
C ARG A 599 10.34 2.35 -25.24
N PRO A 600 10.79 3.29 -24.38
CA PRO A 600 12.05 4.00 -24.54
C PRO A 600 13.26 3.07 -24.69
N GLY A 601 14.40 3.57 -25.18
CA GLY A 601 15.59 2.76 -25.50
C GLY A 601 16.09 1.84 -24.38
N LEU A 602 15.91 2.24 -23.12
CA LEU A 602 16.32 1.48 -21.93
C LEU A 602 15.27 0.46 -21.43
N HIS A 603 14.10 0.37 -22.06
CA HIS A 603 13.01 -0.49 -21.58
C HIS A 603 13.36 -1.98 -21.71
N PRO A 604 13.20 -2.82 -20.65
CA PRO A 604 13.57 -4.24 -20.61
C PRO A 604 13.02 -5.07 -21.76
N SER A 605 11.73 -4.91 -22.01
CA SER A 605 11.01 -5.69 -23.02
C SER A 605 11.21 -5.12 -24.42
N ARG A 606 12.00 -4.05 -24.60
CA ARG A 606 12.29 -3.48 -25.92
C ARG A 606 13.08 -4.48 -26.76
N SER A 607 14.13 -5.10 -26.21
CA SER A 607 14.90 -6.13 -26.91
C SER A 607 14.04 -7.34 -27.30
N ALA A 608 13.21 -7.82 -26.37
CA ALA A 608 12.25 -8.89 -26.66
C ALA A 608 11.30 -8.48 -27.79
N SER A 609 10.85 -7.23 -27.77
CA SER A 609 9.96 -6.72 -28.79
C SER A 609 10.61 -6.58 -30.16
N LEU A 610 11.86 -6.10 -30.19
CA LEU A 610 12.68 -5.99 -31.40
C LEU A 610 12.99 -7.38 -31.98
N TYR A 611 13.30 -8.35 -31.14
CA TYR A 611 13.47 -9.74 -31.56
C TYR A 611 12.19 -10.30 -32.19
N SER A 612 11.04 -10.13 -31.52
CA SER A 612 9.75 -10.56 -32.07
C SER A 612 9.39 -9.84 -33.36
N LEU A 613 9.69 -8.54 -33.49
CA LEU A 613 9.51 -7.78 -34.72
C LEU A 613 10.39 -8.33 -35.85
N GLY A 614 11.67 -8.60 -35.56
CA GLY A 614 12.59 -9.18 -36.55
C GLY A 614 12.09 -10.51 -37.09
N GLU A 615 11.62 -11.42 -36.23
CA GLU A 615 11.03 -12.69 -36.65
C GLU A 615 9.79 -12.50 -37.55
N LEU A 616 8.90 -11.56 -37.20
CA LEU A 616 7.71 -11.25 -37.99
C LEU A 616 8.06 -10.68 -39.38
N LEU A 617 9.05 -9.79 -39.45
CA LEU A 617 9.51 -9.21 -40.70
C LEU A 617 10.17 -10.25 -41.61
N ILE A 618 10.92 -11.21 -41.06
CA ILE A 618 11.43 -12.37 -41.82
C ILE A 618 10.28 -13.22 -42.37
N HIS A 619 9.21 -13.41 -41.60
CA HIS A 619 8.03 -14.12 -42.10
C HIS A 619 7.35 -13.39 -43.25
N VAL A 620 7.16 -12.08 -43.17
CA VAL A 620 6.60 -11.27 -44.28
C VAL A 620 7.49 -11.37 -45.52
N HIS A 621 8.80 -11.18 -45.36
CA HIS A 621 9.73 -11.26 -46.48
C HIS A 621 9.71 -12.66 -47.14
N SER A 622 9.58 -13.73 -46.35
CA SER A 622 9.49 -15.10 -46.86
C SER A 622 8.22 -15.40 -47.67
N LEU A 623 7.14 -14.65 -47.45
CA LEU A 623 5.87 -14.80 -48.16
C LEU A 623 5.75 -13.87 -49.37
N SER A 624 6.50 -12.77 -49.39
CA SER A 624 6.48 -11.84 -50.51
C SER A 624 7.04 -12.49 -51.77
N THR A 625 6.29 -12.44 -52.86
CA THR A 625 6.72 -12.90 -54.19
C THR A 625 7.69 -11.93 -54.87
N THR A 626 7.71 -10.68 -54.40
CA THR A 626 8.66 -9.65 -54.80
C THR A 626 9.78 -9.58 -53.77
N ASP A 627 11.03 -9.64 -54.23
CA ASP A 627 12.21 -9.48 -53.38
C ASP A 627 12.30 -8.01 -52.91
N ASN A 628 11.50 -7.67 -51.90
CA ASN A 628 11.48 -6.34 -51.30
C ASN A 628 12.51 -6.31 -50.17
N PRO A 629 13.67 -5.65 -50.38
CA PRO A 629 14.76 -5.66 -49.42
C PRO A 629 14.40 -4.91 -48.12
N VAL A 630 13.39 -4.04 -48.14
CA VAL A 630 13.04 -3.16 -47.02
C VAL A 630 12.70 -3.96 -45.75
N TYR A 631 11.88 -5.01 -45.86
CA TYR A 631 11.52 -5.83 -44.69
C TYR A 631 12.69 -6.67 -44.18
N LEU A 632 13.56 -7.13 -45.09
CA LEU A 632 14.75 -7.89 -44.74
C LEU A 632 15.75 -7.00 -44.00
N ASP A 633 16.04 -5.80 -44.51
CA ASP A 633 16.90 -4.80 -43.90
C ASP A 633 16.39 -4.34 -42.53
N GLU A 634 15.08 -4.10 -42.41
CA GLU A 634 14.43 -3.75 -41.14
C GLU A 634 14.56 -4.90 -40.13
N ALA A 635 14.38 -6.16 -40.56
CA ALA A 635 14.56 -7.32 -39.69
C ALA A 635 15.99 -7.43 -39.16
N MET A 636 16.99 -7.25 -40.02
CA MET A 636 18.40 -7.29 -39.63
C MET A 636 18.73 -6.16 -38.64
N SER A 637 18.15 -4.97 -38.86
CA SER A 637 18.31 -3.83 -37.97
C SER A 637 17.64 -4.05 -36.61
N ALA A 638 16.45 -4.67 -36.59
CA ALA A 638 15.76 -5.03 -35.36
C ALA A 638 16.54 -6.09 -34.56
N PHE A 639 17.07 -7.13 -35.22
CA PHE A 639 17.93 -8.12 -34.56
C PHE A 639 19.21 -7.51 -34.00
N PHE A 640 19.88 -6.65 -34.76
CA PHE A 640 21.05 -5.92 -34.28
C PHE A 640 20.71 -5.06 -33.06
N ALA A 641 19.66 -4.23 -33.13
CA ALA A 641 19.24 -3.40 -32.01
C ALA A 641 18.89 -4.23 -30.77
N ALA A 642 18.33 -5.43 -30.95
CA ALA A 642 18.05 -6.36 -29.86
C ALA A 642 19.34 -6.94 -29.23
N THR A 643 20.37 -7.28 -30.02
CA THR A 643 21.64 -7.80 -29.47
C THR A 643 22.47 -6.73 -28.75
N GLN A 644 22.35 -5.46 -29.15
CA GLN A 644 23.01 -4.33 -28.49
C GLN A 644 22.36 -3.92 -27.16
N SER A 645 21.21 -4.48 -26.81
CA SER A 645 20.50 -4.12 -25.59
C SER A 645 21.24 -4.61 -24.33
N LEU A 646 21.77 -3.67 -23.56
CA LEU A 646 22.46 -3.93 -22.29
C LEU A 646 21.57 -4.61 -21.24
N SER A 647 20.25 -4.53 -21.41
CA SER A 647 19.25 -5.12 -20.51
C SER A 647 19.18 -6.65 -20.53
N GLN A 648 19.76 -7.30 -21.55
CA GLN A 648 19.59 -8.74 -21.76
C GLN A 648 20.73 -9.54 -21.15
N SER A 649 20.38 -10.73 -20.63
CA SER A 649 21.34 -11.74 -20.21
C SER A 649 22.20 -12.22 -21.39
N PRO A 650 23.47 -12.60 -21.15
CA PRO A 650 24.35 -13.13 -22.21
C PRO A 650 23.74 -14.33 -22.97
N ALA A 651 22.94 -15.16 -22.28
CA ALA A 651 22.24 -16.30 -22.88
C ALA A 651 21.19 -15.85 -23.91
N GLN A 652 20.41 -14.82 -23.57
CA GLN A 652 19.37 -14.32 -24.45
C GLN A 652 19.95 -13.55 -25.64
N ARG A 653 21.05 -12.80 -25.45
CA ARG A 653 21.78 -12.17 -26.56
C ARG A 653 22.29 -13.22 -27.56
N LEU A 654 22.85 -14.33 -27.08
CA LEU A 654 23.28 -15.43 -27.94
C LEU A 654 22.11 -16.06 -28.71
N LYS A 655 20.95 -16.23 -28.07
CA LYS A 655 19.74 -16.75 -28.72
C LYS A 655 19.26 -15.83 -29.85
N ILE A 656 19.20 -14.53 -29.59
CA ILE A 656 18.82 -13.51 -30.60
C ILE A 656 19.84 -13.49 -31.73
N ALA A 657 21.13 -13.49 -31.43
CA ALA A 657 22.20 -13.51 -32.44
C ALA A 657 22.14 -14.77 -33.32
N LYS A 658 21.78 -15.94 -32.78
CA LYS A 658 21.58 -17.16 -33.58
C LYS A 658 20.40 -17.06 -34.54
N ALA A 659 19.28 -16.48 -34.10
CA ALA A 659 18.16 -16.22 -35.00
C ALA A 659 18.52 -15.23 -36.11
N TRP A 660 19.33 -14.22 -35.77
CA TRP A 660 19.89 -13.28 -36.73
C TRP A 660 20.79 -13.97 -37.76
N ILE A 661 21.76 -14.78 -37.32
CA ILE A 661 22.65 -15.56 -38.19
C ILE A 661 21.84 -16.46 -39.13
N ARG A 662 20.85 -17.20 -38.60
CA ARG A 662 20.02 -18.10 -39.40
C ARG A 662 19.31 -17.36 -40.53
N SER A 663 18.78 -16.19 -40.22
CA SER A 663 18.07 -15.35 -41.18
C SER A 663 19.03 -14.73 -42.20
N ALA A 664 20.13 -14.13 -41.74
CA ALA A 664 21.12 -13.50 -42.61
C ALA A 664 21.75 -14.50 -43.59
N LYS A 665 22.11 -15.70 -43.12
CA LYS A 665 22.67 -16.78 -43.94
C LYS A 665 21.67 -17.31 -44.97
N LYS A 666 20.39 -17.45 -44.60
CA LYS A 666 19.33 -17.95 -45.50
C LYS A 666 19.14 -17.02 -46.71
N TYR A 667 19.20 -15.70 -46.48
CA TYR A 667 18.97 -14.68 -47.50
C TYR A 667 20.27 -14.03 -48.01
N GLN A 668 21.44 -14.57 -47.66
CA GLN A 668 22.77 -14.07 -48.06
C GLN A 668 22.96 -12.57 -47.83
N HIS A 669 22.52 -12.09 -46.66
CA HIS A 669 22.51 -10.67 -46.34
C HIS A 669 23.92 -10.14 -45.98
N ALA A 670 24.24 -8.90 -46.38
CA ALA A 670 25.56 -8.29 -46.15
C ALA A 670 25.97 -8.24 -44.65
N ARG A 671 24.99 -8.20 -43.75
CA ARG A 671 25.18 -8.15 -42.28
C ARG A 671 25.42 -9.52 -41.63
N GLU A 672 25.60 -10.60 -42.40
CA GLU A 672 25.87 -11.95 -41.86
C GLU A 672 27.12 -11.97 -40.95
N LEU A 673 28.19 -11.27 -41.35
CA LEU A 673 29.43 -11.17 -40.58
C LEU A 673 29.23 -10.48 -39.21
N GLU A 674 28.41 -9.43 -39.16
CA GLU A 674 28.06 -8.73 -37.91
C GLU A 674 27.30 -9.64 -36.95
N ALA A 675 26.39 -10.47 -37.48
CA ALA A 675 25.61 -11.42 -36.70
C ALA A 675 26.51 -12.48 -36.03
N TYR A 676 27.49 -13.01 -36.77
CA TYR A 676 28.50 -13.92 -36.22
C TYR A 676 29.39 -13.25 -35.17
N THR A 677 29.75 -11.99 -35.39
CA THR A 677 30.53 -11.20 -34.42
C THR A 677 29.77 -11.05 -33.10
N ALA A 678 28.50 -10.62 -33.14
CA ALA A 678 27.67 -10.46 -31.95
C ALA A 678 27.47 -11.79 -31.19
N ALA A 679 27.35 -12.92 -31.90
CA ALA A 679 27.24 -14.23 -31.27
C ALA A 679 28.54 -14.65 -30.56
N LEU A 680 29.70 -14.44 -31.20
CA LEU A 680 31.00 -14.78 -30.63
C LEU A 680 31.39 -13.87 -29.46
N GLU A 681 31.01 -12.59 -29.50
CA GLU A 681 31.20 -11.66 -28.37
C GLU A 681 30.38 -12.05 -27.14
N ALA A 682 29.19 -12.66 -27.31
CA ALA A 682 28.37 -13.11 -26.18
C ALA A 682 28.91 -14.36 -25.47
N LEU A 683 29.76 -15.17 -26.13
CA LEU A 683 30.24 -16.45 -25.59
C LEU A 683 31.20 -16.33 -24.40
N PRO A 684 32.22 -15.46 -24.40
CA PRO A 684 33.07 -15.24 -23.24
C PRO A 684 32.28 -14.81 -22.01
N HIS A 685 31.24 -13.98 -22.18
CA HIS A 685 30.36 -13.58 -21.08
C HIS A 685 29.58 -14.76 -20.51
N LEU A 686 29.10 -15.68 -21.35
CA LEU A 686 28.46 -16.91 -20.90
C LEU A 686 29.43 -17.87 -20.19
N ALA A 687 30.68 -17.95 -20.67
CA ALA A 687 31.71 -18.82 -20.09
C ALA A 687 32.28 -18.29 -18.76
N ALA A 688 32.25 -16.97 -18.56
CA ALA A 688 32.77 -16.28 -17.38
C ALA A 688 31.80 -16.26 -16.18
N LEU A 689 30.50 -16.49 -16.42
CA LEU A 689 29.54 -16.81 -15.37
C LEU A 689 30.00 -18.13 -14.73
N SER A 690 30.28 -18.11 -13.44
CA SER A 690 30.96 -19.15 -12.68
C SER A 690 30.12 -20.43 -12.48
N MET A 691 29.60 -21.01 -13.55
CA MET A 691 28.71 -22.15 -13.43
C MET A 691 29.46 -23.39 -12.96
N GLY A 692 28.82 -24.28 -12.20
CA GLY A 692 29.38 -25.61 -11.93
C GLY A 692 29.66 -26.37 -13.24
N LEU A 693 30.60 -27.32 -13.22
CA LEU A 693 31.04 -28.09 -14.40
C LEU A 693 29.86 -28.65 -15.22
N GLN A 694 28.80 -29.09 -14.52
CA GLN A 694 27.56 -29.64 -15.09
C GLN A 694 26.73 -28.58 -15.84
N ALA A 695 26.53 -27.40 -15.24
CA ALA A 695 25.76 -26.30 -15.83
C ALA A 695 26.48 -25.66 -17.03
N ARG A 696 27.83 -25.65 -17.03
CA ARG A 696 28.65 -25.29 -18.22
C ARG A 696 28.46 -26.27 -19.36
N HIS A 697 28.49 -27.56 -19.06
CA HIS A 697 28.21 -28.59 -20.05
C HIS A 697 26.79 -28.50 -20.61
N GLU A 698 25.78 -28.25 -19.78
CA GLU A 698 24.39 -28.15 -20.25
C GLU A 698 24.10 -26.89 -21.06
N ALA A 699 24.56 -25.71 -20.63
CA ALA A 699 24.27 -24.46 -21.36
C ALA A 699 25.04 -24.36 -22.69
N LEU A 700 26.28 -24.86 -22.73
CA LEU A 700 27.11 -24.82 -23.93
C LEU A 700 26.81 -26.03 -24.85
N GLY A 701 26.51 -27.20 -24.28
CA GLY A 701 26.18 -28.44 -25.01
C GLY A 701 24.77 -28.47 -25.61
N ARG A 702 23.73 -27.95 -24.93
CA ARG A 702 22.38 -27.82 -25.53
C ARG A 702 22.28 -26.67 -26.54
N GLY A 703 23.25 -25.75 -26.54
CA GLY A 703 23.19 -24.51 -27.29
C GLY A 703 23.54 -24.62 -28.78
N GLY A 704 24.17 -25.70 -29.26
CA GLY A 704 24.65 -25.75 -30.65
C GLY A 704 25.72 -24.68 -30.93
N ILE A 705 26.70 -24.56 -30.03
CA ILE A 705 27.89 -23.71 -30.24
C ILE A 705 28.89 -24.44 -31.15
N ASP A 706 28.78 -25.77 -31.23
CA ASP A 706 29.55 -26.61 -32.14
C ASP A 706 29.44 -26.12 -33.59
N GLY A 707 30.58 -25.78 -34.16
CA GLY A 707 30.68 -25.27 -35.52
C GLY A 707 30.42 -23.77 -35.69
N LEU A 708 30.02 -23.01 -34.66
CA LEU A 708 29.74 -21.57 -34.80
C LEU A 708 30.97 -20.78 -35.26
N ALA A 709 32.13 -21.00 -34.63
CA ALA A 709 33.39 -20.35 -35.01
C ALA A 709 33.85 -20.76 -36.42
N ARG A 710 33.68 -22.04 -36.79
CA ARG A 710 34.00 -22.55 -38.13
C ARG A 710 33.13 -21.88 -39.19
N ASP A 711 31.83 -21.81 -38.94
CA ASP A 711 30.86 -21.20 -39.84
C ASP A 711 31.09 -19.68 -39.96
N ALA A 712 31.40 -18.99 -38.86
CA ALA A 712 31.80 -17.59 -38.85
C ALA A 712 33.07 -17.35 -39.69
N SER A 713 34.06 -18.22 -39.54
CA SER A 713 35.32 -18.14 -40.31
C SER A 713 35.10 -18.38 -41.79
N THR A 714 34.20 -19.31 -42.13
CA THR A 714 33.79 -19.55 -43.52
C THR A 714 33.10 -18.32 -44.11
N CYS A 715 32.24 -17.66 -43.34
CA CYS A 715 31.60 -16.41 -43.74
C CYS A 715 32.64 -15.29 -43.98
N ALA A 716 33.60 -15.12 -43.06
CA ALA A 716 34.68 -14.14 -43.20
C ALA A 716 35.56 -14.38 -44.43
N ILE A 717 35.92 -15.64 -44.73
CA ILE A 717 36.66 -16.01 -45.95
C ILE A 717 35.88 -15.64 -47.20
N ARG A 718 34.57 -15.93 -47.24
CA ARG A 718 33.71 -15.56 -48.39
C ARG A 718 33.59 -14.05 -48.58
N ALA A 719 33.61 -13.29 -47.49
CA ALA A 719 33.63 -11.83 -47.50
C ALA A 719 35.01 -11.22 -47.85
N GLY A 720 36.05 -12.05 -48.01
CA GLY A 720 37.43 -11.61 -48.29
C GLY A 720 38.21 -11.12 -47.06
N ASP A 721 37.64 -11.22 -45.85
CA ASP A 721 38.27 -10.80 -44.61
C ASP A 721 38.98 -11.98 -43.92
N LEU A 722 40.15 -12.33 -44.45
CA LEU A 722 40.97 -13.42 -43.91
C LEU A 722 41.47 -13.14 -42.49
N HIS A 723 41.60 -11.87 -42.10
CA HIS A 723 42.02 -11.50 -40.76
C HIS A 723 40.95 -11.87 -39.74
N LYS A 724 39.69 -11.48 -39.97
CA LYS A 724 38.58 -11.90 -39.10
C LYS A 724 38.36 -13.40 -39.08
N ALA A 725 38.62 -14.10 -40.19
CA ALA A 725 38.53 -15.56 -40.22
C ALA A 725 39.47 -16.20 -39.18
N ILE A 726 40.70 -15.71 -39.06
CA ILE A 726 41.65 -16.20 -38.06
C ILE A 726 41.20 -15.82 -36.64
N GLU A 727 40.72 -14.59 -36.44
CA GLU A 727 40.21 -14.13 -35.13
C GLU A 727 39.01 -14.98 -34.66
N PHE A 728 38.11 -15.36 -35.56
CA PHE A 728 36.96 -16.22 -35.26
C PHE A 728 37.38 -17.66 -34.91
N LEU A 729 38.34 -18.24 -35.63
CA LEU A 729 38.90 -19.55 -35.28
C LEU A 729 39.57 -19.53 -33.91
N GLU A 730 40.34 -18.49 -33.61
CA GLU A 730 40.99 -18.32 -32.31
C GLU A 730 40.00 -18.07 -31.17
N ALA A 731 38.94 -17.31 -31.41
CA ALA A 731 37.84 -17.15 -30.45
C ALA A 731 37.19 -18.50 -30.12
N GLY A 732 36.88 -19.30 -31.14
CA GLY A 732 36.32 -20.65 -30.97
C GLY A 732 37.26 -21.60 -30.23
N ARG A 733 38.55 -21.59 -30.59
CA ARG A 733 39.59 -22.40 -29.93
C ARG A 733 39.78 -22.02 -28.47
N THR A 734 39.79 -20.73 -28.14
CA THR A 734 39.98 -20.25 -26.76
C THR A 734 38.86 -20.75 -25.85
N ILE A 735 37.62 -20.76 -26.34
CA ILE A 735 36.46 -21.26 -25.60
C ILE A 735 36.53 -22.78 -25.44
N LEU A 736 36.83 -23.53 -26.51
CA LEU A 736 36.99 -25.00 -26.48
C LEU A 736 38.16 -25.45 -25.57
N TRP A 737 39.31 -24.77 -25.61
CA TRP A 737 40.45 -25.11 -24.76
C TRP A 737 40.23 -24.74 -23.29
N SER A 738 39.43 -23.70 -23.01
CA SER A 738 38.95 -23.43 -21.64
C SER A 738 38.04 -24.53 -21.09
N GLN A 739 37.36 -25.31 -21.96
CA GLN A 739 36.53 -26.45 -21.59
C GLN A 739 37.34 -27.74 -21.36
N VAL A 740 38.34 -28.00 -22.21
CA VAL A 740 39.08 -29.28 -22.21
C VAL A 740 40.16 -29.33 -21.13
N LEU A 741 40.83 -28.21 -20.86
CA LEU A 741 42.06 -28.26 -20.06
C LEU A 741 41.89 -28.07 -18.57
N SER A 742 40.78 -27.48 -18.07
CA SER A 742 40.63 -27.05 -16.65
C SER A 742 41.85 -26.34 -16.03
N LEU A 743 42.80 -25.89 -16.85
CA LEU A 743 44.10 -25.37 -16.46
C LEU A 743 44.10 -23.88 -16.72
N ARG A 744 43.97 -23.14 -15.61
CA ARG A 744 43.97 -21.68 -15.49
C ARG A 744 42.93 -21.01 -16.37
N SER A 745 41.77 -20.73 -15.79
CA SER A 745 40.88 -19.72 -16.35
C SER A 745 41.65 -18.39 -16.48
N SER A 746 41.26 -17.53 -17.42
CA SER A 746 41.80 -16.16 -17.51
C SER A 746 41.64 -15.40 -16.19
N PHE A 747 40.69 -15.81 -15.35
CA PHE A 747 40.49 -15.33 -13.99
C PHE A 747 41.56 -15.80 -13.00
N ASP A 748 42.18 -16.97 -13.20
CA ASP A 748 43.24 -17.47 -12.33
C ASP A 748 44.57 -16.75 -12.62
N GLN A 749 44.86 -16.46 -13.90
CA GLN A 749 45.97 -15.57 -14.27
C GLN A 749 45.74 -14.13 -13.78
N LEU A 750 44.48 -13.69 -13.76
CA LEU A 750 44.11 -12.40 -13.17
C LEU A 750 44.20 -12.41 -11.64
N ASP A 751 43.91 -13.52 -10.98
CA ASP A 751 44.06 -13.68 -9.52
C ASP A 751 45.53 -13.51 -9.09
N ASP A 752 46.47 -14.05 -9.90
CA ASP A 752 47.91 -13.95 -9.65
C ASP A 752 48.44 -12.50 -9.71
N ILE A 753 47.80 -11.63 -10.50
CA ILE A 753 48.30 -10.27 -10.83
C ILE A 753 47.46 -9.17 -10.18
N ALA A 754 46.13 -9.35 -10.13
CA ALA A 754 45.15 -8.38 -9.62
C ALA A 754 43.96 -9.09 -8.95
N PRO A 755 44.16 -9.69 -7.75
CA PRO A 755 43.13 -10.49 -7.07
C PRO A 755 41.86 -9.70 -6.72
N GLY A 756 41.99 -8.39 -6.46
CA GLY A 756 40.83 -7.52 -6.22
C GLY A 756 39.92 -7.38 -7.43
N LEU A 757 40.47 -7.27 -8.65
CA LEU A 757 39.70 -7.20 -9.90
C LEU A 757 39.11 -8.57 -10.26
N ALA A 758 39.85 -9.66 -10.02
CA ALA A 758 39.35 -11.01 -10.20
C ALA A 758 38.15 -11.30 -9.28
N GLN A 759 38.23 -10.92 -8.00
CA GLN A 759 37.14 -11.10 -7.03
C GLN A 759 35.92 -10.22 -7.37
N LYS A 760 36.14 -8.98 -7.82
CA LYS A 760 35.07 -8.08 -8.27
C LYS A 760 34.35 -8.65 -9.49
N LEU A 761 35.07 -9.11 -10.51
CA LEU A 761 34.45 -9.77 -11.66
C LEU A 761 33.71 -11.04 -11.24
N ARG A 762 34.31 -11.94 -10.45
CA ARG A 762 33.61 -13.15 -9.96
C ARG A 762 32.32 -12.79 -9.19
N GLY A 763 32.32 -11.70 -8.42
CA GLY A 763 31.13 -11.18 -7.72
C GLY A 763 30.03 -10.72 -8.67
N VAL A 764 30.39 -9.90 -9.66
CA VAL A 764 29.44 -9.41 -10.68
C VAL A 764 28.91 -10.57 -11.55
N ALA A 765 29.77 -11.53 -11.93
CA ALA A 765 29.38 -12.74 -12.67
C ALA A 765 28.33 -13.57 -11.92
N ARG A 766 28.55 -13.91 -10.64
CA ARG A 766 27.57 -14.66 -9.85
C ARG A 766 26.22 -13.96 -9.78
N THR A 767 26.25 -12.63 -9.70
CA THR A 767 25.04 -11.80 -9.63
C THR A 767 24.29 -11.78 -10.97
N LEU A 768 25.00 -11.76 -12.09
CA LEU A 768 24.44 -11.90 -13.45
C LEU A 768 23.92 -13.32 -13.73
N GLU A 769 24.59 -14.36 -13.20
CA GLU A 769 24.24 -15.77 -13.37
C GLU A 769 22.88 -16.10 -12.70
N ALA A 770 22.68 -15.60 -11.48
CA ALA A 770 21.39 -15.68 -10.79
C ALA A 770 20.25 -15.00 -11.58
N GLY A 771 20.57 -13.97 -12.39
CA GLY A 771 19.62 -13.33 -13.31
C GLY A 771 19.33 -14.19 -14.54
N SER A 772 20.33 -14.86 -15.11
CA SER A 772 20.21 -15.60 -16.37
C SER A 772 19.43 -16.93 -16.26
N HIS A 773 19.44 -17.59 -15.09
CA HIS A 773 18.64 -18.80 -14.85
C HIS A 773 17.12 -18.53 -14.76
N ARG A 774 16.69 -17.27 -14.55
CA ARG A 774 15.28 -16.85 -14.57
C ARG A 774 14.69 -16.81 -15.98
N ASP A 775 15.51 -16.46 -16.97
CA ASP A 775 15.13 -16.37 -18.39
C ASP A 775 15.00 -17.76 -19.05
N ALA A 776 15.75 -18.76 -18.60
CA ALA A 776 15.72 -20.10 -19.19
C ALA A 776 14.40 -20.85 -18.91
N SER A 777 13.74 -20.56 -17.79
CA SER A 777 12.36 -21.00 -17.51
C SER A 777 11.29 -20.22 -18.27
N THR A 778 11.65 -19.14 -18.96
CA THR A 778 10.79 -18.29 -19.80
C THR A 778 11.29 -18.30 -21.23
N SER A 779 11.09 -19.42 -21.92
CA SER A 779 11.29 -19.50 -23.37
C SER A 779 10.39 -18.47 -24.07
N VAL A 780 11.02 -17.41 -24.58
CA VAL A 780 10.42 -16.19 -25.16
C VAL A 780 9.91 -15.22 -24.07
N PRO A 781 10.36 -13.95 -24.01
CA PRO A 781 9.83 -12.96 -23.06
C PRO A 781 8.43 -12.49 -23.49
N THR A 782 7.47 -13.42 -23.44
CA THR A 782 6.03 -13.14 -23.60
C THR A 782 5.23 -13.48 -22.36
N GLU A 783 5.88 -13.91 -21.28
CA GLU A 783 5.21 -14.32 -20.05
C GLU A 783 5.65 -13.40 -18.90
N ILE A 784 5.03 -12.22 -18.85
CA ILE A 784 4.89 -11.48 -17.61
C ILE A 784 3.42 -11.57 -17.21
N SER A 785 3.17 -12.45 -16.24
CA SER A 785 1.94 -12.49 -15.46
C SER A 785 1.55 -11.09 -14.99
N VAL A 786 0.34 -10.63 -15.29
CA VAL A 786 -0.19 -9.39 -14.73
C VAL A 786 -0.53 -9.66 -13.27
N LEU A 787 0.46 -9.40 -12.41
CA LEU A 787 0.20 -9.10 -11.02
C LEU A 787 0.97 -7.84 -10.67
N ASP A 788 0.14 -6.80 -10.47
CA ASP A 788 0.41 -5.53 -9.82
C ASP A 788 1.28 -4.49 -10.56
N ASN A 789 0.85 -3.23 -10.44
CA ASN A 789 1.55 -2.03 -10.90
C ASN A 789 2.99 -1.95 -10.33
N GLN A 790 3.24 -2.68 -9.25
CA GLN A 790 4.50 -2.77 -8.52
C GLN A 790 5.60 -3.54 -9.27
N LYS A 791 5.26 -4.48 -10.18
CA LYS A 791 6.27 -5.19 -11.00
C LYS A 791 6.77 -4.39 -12.21
N LYS A 792 6.12 -3.29 -12.59
CA LYS A 792 6.52 -2.43 -13.71
C LYS A 792 7.77 -1.60 -13.39
N LEU A 793 7.81 -1.03 -12.18
CA LEU A 793 9.00 -0.36 -11.63
C LEU A 793 10.14 -1.36 -11.36
N ALA A 794 9.80 -2.62 -11.06
CA ALA A 794 10.75 -3.70 -10.94
C ALA A 794 11.39 -4.09 -12.25
N VAL A 795 10.65 -3.99 -13.35
CA VAL A 795 11.13 -4.32 -14.69
C VAL A 795 12.06 -3.21 -15.18
N ASP A 796 11.70 -1.92 -15.05
CA ASP A 796 12.54 -0.76 -15.40
C ASP A 796 13.78 -0.56 -14.50
N LYS A 797 13.76 -1.08 -13.27
CA LYS A 797 14.91 -1.03 -12.34
C LYS A 797 15.73 -2.32 -12.30
N GLU A 798 15.15 -3.48 -12.59
CA GLU A 798 15.92 -4.70 -12.93
C GLU A 798 16.71 -4.45 -14.21
N THR A 799 16.20 -3.63 -15.14
CA THR A 799 17.00 -3.13 -16.27
C THR A 799 18.10 -2.21 -15.83
N ALA A 800 17.80 -1.18 -15.03
CA ALA A 800 18.85 -0.29 -14.52
C ALA A 800 19.92 -1.08 -13.76
N ARG A 801 19.53 -2.09 -12.97
CA ARG A 801 20.42 -2.98 -12.22
C ARG A 801 21.19 -3.94 -13.12
N LEU A 802 20.57 -4.58 -14.11
CA LEU A 802 21.25 -5.42 -15.09
C LEU A 802 22.17 -4.59 -15.98
N ASN A 803 21.78 -3.34 -16.29
CA ASN A 803 22.59 -2.37 -17.01
C ASN A 803 23.77 -1.92 -16.14
N GLU A 804 23.56 -1.55 -14.87
CA GLU A 804 24.62 -1.21 -13.91
C GLU A 804 25.57 -2.39 -13.69
N LEU A 805 25.06 -3.62 -13.53
CA LEU A 805 25.88 -4.82 -13.42
C LEU A 805 26.63 -5.12 -14.72
N ASN A 806 26.00 -4.92 -15.88
CA ASN A 806 26.68 -5.08 -17.18
C ASN A 806 27.68 -3.95 -17.46
N GLU A 807 27.43 -2.73 -17.00
CA GLU A 807 28.33 -1.58 -17.07
C GLU A 807 29.49 -1.77 -16.10
N GLU A 808 29.24 -2.21 -14.86
CA GLU A 808 30.26 -2.53 -13.88
C GLU A 808 31.10 -3.72 -14.36
N TRP A 809 30.48 -4.75 -14.93
CA TRP A 809 31.17 -5.85 -15.59
C TRP A 809 32.05 -5.33 -16.74
N SER A 810 31.50 -4.51 -17.63
CA SER A 810 32.21 -3.97 -18.79
C SER A 810 33.36 -3.06 -18.37
N LYS A 811 33.14 -2.17 -17.40
CA LYS A 811 34.13 -1.26 -16.84
C LYS A 811 35.24 -2.02 -16.12
N THR A 812 34.88 -3.03 -15.31
CA THR A 812 35.89 -3.86 -14.63
C THR A 812 36.69 -4.69 -15.65
N ILE A 813 36.06 -5.15 -16.74
CA ILE A 813 36.79 -5.75 -17.86
C ILE A 813 37.75 -4.75 -18.52
N GLU A 814 37.35 -3.49 -18.74
CA GLU A 814 38.25 -2.47 -19.30
C GLU A 814 39.40 -2.13 -18.35
N GLU A 815 39.14 -2.07 -17.04
CA GLU A 815 40.17 -1.94 -16.01
C GLU A 815 41.18 -3.10 -16.08
N VAL A 816 40.70 -4.33 -16.30
CA VAL A 816 41.57 -5.50 -16.54
C VAL A 816 42.33 -5.40 -17.86
N ARG A 817 41.70 -4.91 -18.94
CA ARG A 817 42.36 -4.75 -20.26
C ARG A 817 43.45 -3.68 -20.28
N ASN A 818 43.46 -2.77 -19.32
CA ASN A 818 44.53 -1.80 -19.14
C ASN A 818 45.77 -2.40 -18.44
N LEU A 819 45.69 -3.64 -17.94
CA LEU A 819 46.85 -4.35 -17.41
C LEU A 819 47.71 -4.91 -18.56
N VAL A 820 49.03 -4.77 -18.43
CA VAL A 820 49.99 -5.28 -19.41
C VAL A 820 49.85 -6.81 -19.54
N GLY A 821 49.56 -7.30 -20.75
CA GLY A 821 49.32 -8.71 -21.05
C GLY A 821 47.85 -9.17 -20.98
N PHE A 822 46.92 -8.28 -20.64
CA PHE A 822 45.46 -8.55 -20.58
C PHE A 822 44.66 -7.73 -21.60
N GLU A 823 45.31 -7.12 -22.61
CA GLU A 823 44.69 -6.21 -23.57
C GLU A 823 43.52 -6.86 -24.34
N ASP A 824 43.63 -8.17 -24.59
CA ASP A 824 42.61 -8.99 -25.26
C ASP A 824 41.72 -9.79 -24.26
N PHE A 825 41.67 -9.41 -22.98
CA PHE A 825 40.90 -10.15 -21.96
C PHE A 825 39.40 -10.25 -22.34
N LEU A 826 38.90 -11.49 -22.41
CA LEU A 826 37.55 -11.85 -22.84
C LEU A 826 37.14 -11.31 -24.23
N ARG A 827 38.11 -11.09 -25.13
CA ARG A 827 37.88 -10.79 -26.55
C ARG A 827 38.56 -11.85 -27.44
N PRO A 828 38.07 -12.04 -28.69
CA PRO A 828 38.87 -12.67 -29.73
C PRO A 828 40.23 -11.98 -29.80
N ARG A 829 41.31 -12.74 -29.70
CA ARG A 829 42.65 -12.17 -29.88
C ARG A 829 42.78 -11.67 -31.30
N ARG A 830 43.27 -10.45 -31.45
CA ARG A 830 43.49 -9.84 -32.76
C ARG A 830 44.66 -10.51 -33.47
N LEU A 831 44.60 -10.56 -34.80
CA LEU A 831 45.72 -11.14 -35.58
C LEU A 831 47.05 -10.43 -35.27
N SER A 832 47.03 -9.12 -35.02
CA SER A 832 48.20 -8.33 -34.66
C SER A 832 48.88 -8.79 -33.38
N THR A 833 48.12 -9.20 -32.35
CA THR A 833 48.69 -9.69 -31.07
C THR A 833 49.17 -11.14 -31.17
N LEU A 834 48.55 -11.94 -32.04
CA LEU A 834 49.00 -13.30 -32.36
C LEU A 834 50.33 -13.32 -33.13
N GLN A 835 50.54 -12.36 -34.03
CA GLN A 835 51.78 -12.26 -34.82
C GLN A 835 53.01 -11.89 -33.97
N VAL A 836 52.87 -11.02 -32.95
CA VAL A 836 54.00 -10.61 -32.10
C VAL A 836 54.58 -11.77 -31.27
N ARG A 837 53.76 -12.74 -30.86
CA ARG A 837 54.23 -13.95 -30.15
C ARG A 837 54.72 -15.08 -31.06
N GLY A 838 54.47 -14.99 -32.37
CA GLY A 838 54.84 -16.01 -33.36
C GLY A 838 56.27 -15.88 -33.90
N ILE A 839 57.00 -14.80 -33.57
CA ILE A 839 58.41 -14.65 -33.94
C ILE A 839 59.26 -15.11 -32.74
N PRO A 840 59.99 -16.23 -32.82
CA PRO A 840 61.01 -16.52 -31.83
C PRO A 840 62.06 -15.42 -31.97
N THR A 841 62.22 -14.58 -30.95
CA THR A 841 63.40 -13.74 -30.82
C THR A 841 64.59 -14.67 -30.71
N ALA A 842 65.32 -14.83 -31.81
CA ALA A 842 66.64 -15.43 -31.82
C ALA A 842 67.55 -14.55 -30.96
N ASN A 843 67.65 -14.88 -29.68
CA ASN A 843 68.75 -14.41 -28.85
C ASN A 843 70.01 -15.12 -29.33
N THR A 844 70.74 -14.44 -30.20
CA THR A 844 72.16 -14.68 -30.42
C THR A 844 72.89 -14.32 -29.14
N GLU A 845 73.24 -15.33 -28.33
CA GLU A 845 74.43 -15.26 -27.51
C GLU A 845 75.02 -16.67 -27.34
N THR A 846 76.28 -16.73 -27.72
CA THR A 846 77.15 -17.89 -27.86
C THR A 846 77.55 -18.47 -26.50
N SER A 847 77.28 -19.76 -26.27
CA SER A 847 78.25 -20.62 -25.57
C SER A 847 77.92 -22.10 -25.77
N THR A 848 78.86 -22.77 -26.40
CA THR A 848 79.13 -24.21 -26.47
C THR A 848 78.64 -25.04 -25.28
N THR A 849 77.88 -26.11 -25.54
CA THR A 849 78.28 -27.52 -25.34
C THR A 849 77.16 -28.46 -25.80
N SER A 850 77.57 -29.58 -26.40
CA SER A 850 76.73 -30.64 -26.95
C SER A 850 75.83 -31.30 -25.91
N GLU A 851 74.59 -31.64 -26.29
CA GLU A 851 74.04 -33.00 -26.14
C GLU A 851 72.64 -33.13 -26.78
N THR A 852 72.60 -33.93 -27.85
CA THR A 852 71.53 -34.84 -28.33
C THR A 852 70.05 -34.53 -28.04
N LEU A 853 69.33 -34.20 -29.10
CA LEU A 853 67.88 -34.44 -29.28
C LEU A 853 67.51 -35.92 -29.16
N PRO A 854 66.26 -36.22 -28.76
CA PRO A 854 65.46 -37.12 -29.59
C PRO A 854 64.14 -36.48 -30.04
N SER A 855 63.99 -36.52 -31.37
CA SER A 855 62.77 -36.44 -32.15
C SER A 855 61.61 -37.27 -31.58
N LYS A 856 60.39 -36.70 -31.56
CA LYS A 856 59.13 -37.33 -32.01
C LYS A 856 57.92 -36.47 -31.62
N LEU A 857 57.29 -35.84 -32.61
CA LEU A 857 55.91 -36.16 -33.06
C LEU A 857 55.34 -35.01 -33.90
N VAL A 858 55.46 -35.22 -35.21
CA VAL A 858 54.63 -34.64 -36.27
C VAL A 858 53.27 -35.35 -36.27
N GLY A 859 52.20 -34.59 -36.52
CA GLY A 859 50.85 -35.09 -36.83
C GLY A 859 49.82 -34.48 -35.88
N SER A 860 48.73 -33.84 -36.31
CA SER A 860 48.12 -33.67 -37.62
C SER A 860 47.15 -32.47 -37.53
N VAL A 861 47.04 -31.72 -38.63
CA VAL A 861 46.07 -30.63 -38.86
C VAL A 861 44.64 -31.15 -38.79
#